data_AF-A0A4Q9PGK5-F1
#
_entry.id   AF-A0A4Q9PGK5-F1
#
_cell.length_a   1.000
_cell.length_b   1.000
_cell.length_c   1.000
_cell.angle_alpha   90.00
_cell.angle_beta   90.00
_cell.angle_gamma   90.00
#
_symmetry.space_group_name_H-M   'P 1'
#
loop_
_entity.id
_entity.type
_entity.pdbx_description
1 polymer ?
#
loop_
_entity_poly.entity_id
_entity_poly.type
_entity_poly.pdbx_seq_one_letter_code
_entity_poly.pdbx_strand_id
1 'polypeptide(L)'
;MSPVNARGKELSQSAAFSRAAEGFVAAAQGAGEPEDQRTYYRIAAECYVRCGDSGKAGAAYRHAREYTLSAQHFRKAGMFDDAVEVIQVHETDVRPDVAQSIIDVSKLYYIKENKLEKARALFEDDTEAFEYMNDRDLNAPRATLHEEREEFDDAAECHLREGNNLKAIELFLLNYQRHQSSHSLLRAATCVLNGLWLYLALWAPEDNWNDETIIILLEHAEVIAPELQDDDLRNEIAMFRALWQSDFATLAHLGELFHARQEHHPAALLCLDHVFAQDFGLASATLSEIALCFQRFLIYARSLSRFSCDPNPCSNPYIQKLFAFRRLNDDSEELFFLPKVSYLYIPAQKILRVEEDTPNFEIHISRWELERLIRAALREVLRDKVWSQNEMCHTMPGLRTSPQEAGTTYNHLVRIHILHIMIFHTLYATEIDYEDLVHQQRAWLRRLYEALYPNHHAIGTLHALSLDAVPELIHGRRIIAVWCQDYLNRLSHDRGATHVFLVNLMRTTRLAMLFDRRVASDSLHRIPCAIRYRANRPLHLLRNGGYFIVHDLLAAMQCGRPDALDRGVLFLNHVLYNRLRVDIGVLLDFMDHLCGSMLIAIYMNMRGTLHGLTLPKSWLTRLVQDVDQLSAMQTDRSTKYVAAGCMGRLLRDVYTGQNAAHLLFETHDLSSPKFNRIRAVFFVKICQNLVYWGYNLPIQELREAIEGTISGFRNVAGGVMSPAVSAYIYARDWQSLARTTLDSMVGTTLDEVVQLQHVSSARSQETSSRVRLVPYTKTEDILPLLDASHIAKLSSSLVDSTEDNTVSTPEVKPRGRDRTKAAADDRAERPEAADSEQIEPIQIEFTEQQMAATSMITKTYRAYVRRKAAEKDPSTEMRRRIYKEFLARSPTIEWRGSPYRFLFLGMVPNLFAVTECLKDHMYRAKATAKESLRNARDTDLEGVDAALDNTSRLFKEACRLHKALVPLATVHKSCDVKKLQEHARAIESLVKHVEDATTADSGTTFLWTKDWRLYKLTCHALE
;
A
#
# COMPACT_ATOMS: atom_id res chain seq x y z
N MET A 1 -15.32 -3.44 -67.34
CA MET A 1 -14.51 -3.22 -68.56
C MET A 1 -13.04 -3.41 -68.18
N SER A 2 -12.39 -4.40 -68.76
CA SER A 2 -11.12 -4.98 -68.30
C SER A 2 -9.88 -4.22 -68.82
N PRO A 3 -8.82 -4.04 -68.01
CA PRO A 3 -7.54 -3.49 -68.44
C PRO A 3 -6.59 -4.64 -68.85
N VAL A 4 -6.75 -5.20 -70.05
CA VAL A 4 -5.89 -6.31 -70.52
C VAL A 4 -5.04 -5.94 -71.75
N ASN A 5 -5.31 -4.81 -72.42
CA ASN A 5 -4.61 -4.43 -73.67
C ASN A 5 -3.52 -3.34 -73.55
N ALA A 6 -3.27 -2.75 -72.37
CA ALA A 6 -2.24 -1.71 -72.19
C ALA A 6 -0.82 -2.29 -71.99
N ARG A 7 -0.67 -3.29 -71.09
CA ARG A 7 0.64 -3.89 -70.74
C ARG A 7 1.36 -4.56 -71.92
N GLY A 8 0.61 -5.15 -72.87
CA GLY A 8 1.20 -5.81 -74.05
C GLY A 8 1.83 -4.85 -75.06
N LYS A 9 1.31 -3.61 -75.18
CA LYS A 9 1.89 -2.56 -76.03
C LYS A 9 3.12 -1.91 -75.39
N GLU A 10 3.10 -1.70 -74.08
CA GLU A 10 4.24 -1.13 -73.32
C GLU A 10 5.48 -2.03 -73.38
N LEU A 11 5.30 -3.35 -73.26
CA LEU A 11 6.41 -4.33 -73.37
C LEU A 11 7.01 -4.37 -74.79
N SER A 12 6.17 -4.28 -75.83
CA SER A 12 6.63 -4.22 -77.23
C SER A 12 7.38 -2.92 -77.55
N GLN A 13 7.01 -1.81 -76.91
CA GLN A 13 7.62 -0.50 -77.10
C GLN A 13 8.95 -0.37 -76.35
N SER A 14 9.01 -0.87 -75.10
CA SER A 14 10.25 -0.96 -74.31
C SER A 14 11.32 -1.80 -75.03
N ALA A 15 10.96 -2.97 -75.56
CA ALA A 15 11.88 -3.81 -76.33
C ALA A 15 12.40 -3.15 -77.62
N ALA A 16 11.55 -2.35 -78.29
CA ALA A 16 11.96 -1.60 -79.47
C ALA A 16 12.94 -0.46 -79.14
N PHE A 17 12.71 0.26 -78.04
CA PHE A 17 13.63 1.30 -77.56
C PHE A 17 14.95 0.70 -77.04
N SER A 18 14.93 -0.48 -76.40
CA SER A 18 16.16 -1.19 -76.01
C SER A 18 17.03 -1.53 -77.23
N ARG A 19 16.42 -2.11 -78.28
CA ARG A 19 17.14 -2.46 -79.51
C ARG A 19 17.64 -1.23 -80.27
N ALA A 20 16.86 -0.14 -80.27
CA ALA A 20 17.30 1.14 -80.83
C ALA A 20 18.50 1.71 -80.07
N ALA A 21 18.48 1.66 -78.74
CA ALA A 21 19.58 2.11 -77.89
C ALA A 21 20.86 1.30 -78.15
N GLU A 22 20.76 -0.03 -78.24
CA GLU A 22 21.90 -0.90 -78.60
C GLU A 22 22.47 -0.57 -79.98
N GLY A 23 21.60 -0.27 -80.96
CA GLY A 23 22.00 0.19 -82.28
C GLY A 23 22.74 1.53 -82.25
N PHE A 24 22.29 2.49 -81.45
CA PHE A 24 22.97 3.77 -81.28
C PHE A 24 24.29 3.66 -80.51
N VAL A 25 24.39 2.74 -79.53
CA VAL A 25 25.67 2.43 -78.86
C VAL A 25 26.67 1.84 -79.85
N ALA A 26 26.24 0.89 -80.70
CA ALA A 26 27.10 0.31 -81.73
C ALA A 26 27.53 1.35 -82.78
N ALA A 27 26.63 2.26 -83.17
CA ALA A 27 26.95 3.38 -84.06
C ALA A 27 27.93 4.38 -83.41
N ALA A 28 27.81 4.64 -82.11
CA ALA A 28 28.74 5.48 -81.36
C ALA A 28 30.14 4.85 -81.29
N GLN A 29 30.25 3.54 -81.11
CA GLN A 29 31.55 2.84 -81.09
C GLN A 29 32.28 2.85 -82.45
N GLY A 30 31.54 2.98 -83.57
CA GLY A 30 32.09 3.04 -84.92
C GLY A 30 32.31 4.45 -85.48
N ALA A 31 31.91 5.51 -84.76
CA ALA A 31 32.03 6.89 -85.22
C ALA A 31 33.47 7.44 -85.02
N GLY A 32 34.01 8.15 -86.03
CA GLY A 32 35.38 8.66 -86.01
C GLY A 32 35.57 10.01 -85.31
N GLU A 33 34.51 10.82 -85.20
CA GLU A 33 34.55 12.12 -84.52
C GLU A 33 33.96 12.07 -83.10
N PRO A 34 34.61 12.69 -82.11
CA PRO A 34 34.21 12.62 -80.71
C PRO A 34 32.87 13.32 -80.40
N GLU A 35 32.44 14.29 -81.20
CA GLU A 35 31.13 14.97 -81.02
C GLU A 35 29.95 14.12 -81.51
N ASP A 36 30.13 13.37 -82.60
CA ASP A 36 29.14 12.40 -83.09
C ASP A 36 28.99 11.23 -82.12
N GLN A 37 30.11 10.76 -81.54
CA GLN A 37 30.08 9.74 -80.48
C GLN A 37 29.23 10.17 -79.29
N ARG A 38 29.42 11.40 -78.78
CA ARG A 38 28.62 11.93 -77.67
C ARG A 38 27.15 12.02 -78.02
N THR A 39 26.83 12.49 -79.24
CA THR A 39 25.45 12.64 -79.69
C THR A 39 24.74 11.28 -79.79
N TYR A 40 25.39 10.26 -80.35
CA TYR A 40 24.83 8.91 -80.42
C TYR A 40 24.68 8.26 -79.03
N TYR A 41 25.66 8.44 -78.14
CA TYR A 41 25.54 7.96 -76.76
C TYR A 41 24.40 8.66 -75.98
N ARG A 42 24.19 9.96 -76.20
CA ARG A 42 23.07 10.69 -75.59
C ARG A 42 21.72 10.17 -76.09
N ILE A 43 21.57 9.96 -77.40
CA ILE A 43 20.33 9.39 -77.98
C ILE A 43 20.11 7.95 -77.49
N ALA A 44 21.17 7.15 -77.39
CA ALA A 44 21.10 5.81 -76.80
C ALA A 44 20.62 5.85 -75.35
N ALA A 45 21.15 6.79 -74.55
CA ALA A 45 20.74 6.99 -73.17
C ALA A 45 19.25 7.37 -73.07
N GLU A 46 18.77 8.30 -73.88
CA GLU A 46 17.35 8.68 -73.92
C GLU A 46 16.44 7.49 -74.30
N CYS A 47 16.89 6.62 -75.21
CA CYS A 47 16.20 5.38 -75.56
C CYS A 47 16.20 4.37 -74.40
N TYR A 48 17.30 4.21 -73.65
CA TYR A 48 17.34 3.39 -72.44
C TYR A 48 16.43 3.94 -71.32
N VAL A 49 16.33 5.26 -71.15
CA VAL A 49 15.37 5.89 -70.23
C VAL A 49 13.93 5.53 -70.59
N ARG A 50 13.57 5.62 -71.88
CA ARG A 50 12.24 5.24 -72.38
C ARG A 50 11.96 3.74 -72.30
N CYS A 51 13.01 2.92 -72.29
CA CYS A 51 12.93 1.48 -72.06
C CYS A 51 12.70 1.14 -70.57
N GLY A 52 13.01 2.06 -69.66
CA GLY A 52 12.97 1.84 -68.21
C GLY A 52 14.27 1.26 -67.63
N ASP A 53 15.31 1.05 -68.44
CA ASP A 53 16.61 0.53 -68.01
C ASP A 53 17.53 1.70 -67.62
N SER A 54 17.42 2.12 -66.35
CA SER A 54 18.15 3.29 -65.84
C SER A 54 19.66 3.03 -65.70
N GLY A 55 20.10 1.78 -65.53
CA GLY A 55 21.51 1.43 -65.38
C GLY A 55 22.27 1.60 -66.70
N LYS A 56 21.73 1.06 -67.80
CA LYS A 56 22.30 1.26 -69.14
C LYS A 56 22.19 2.69 -69.61
N ALA A 57 21.12 3.40 -69.24
CA ALA A 57 21.00 4.84 -69.49
C ALA A 57 22.13 5.63 -68.79
N GLY A 58 22.43 5.32 -67.53
CA GLY A 58 23.52 5.93 -66.77
C GLY A 58 24.88 5.75 -67.43
N ALA A 59 25.18 4.53 -67.90
CA ALA A 59 26.43 4.21 -68.61
C ALA A 59 26.53 4.95 -69.96
N ALA A 60 25.44 5.00 -70.72
CA ALA A 60 25.39 5.74 -71.99
C ALA A 60 25.55 7.26 -71.78
N TYR A 61 24.95 7.85 -70.74
CA TYR A 61 25.19 9.25 -70.38
C TYR A 61 26.63 9.52 -69.92
N ARG A 62 27.29 8.55 -69.24
CA ARG A 62 28.72 8.65 -68.88
C ARG A 62 29.59 8.79 -70.12
N HIS A 63 29.34 7.96 -71.14
CA HIS A 63 30.05 8.03 -72.43
C HIS A 63 29.71 9.30 -73.23
N ALA A 64 28.49 9.84 -73.07
CA ALA A 64 28.09 11.11 -73.67
C ALA A 64 28.70 12.35 -72.99
N ARG A 65 29.44 12.18 -71.89
CA ARG A 65 29.95 13.26 -71.01
C ARG A 65 28.86 14.11 -70.34
N GLU A 66 27.65 13.56 -70.23
CA GLU A 66 26.53 14.18 -69.50
C GLU A 66 26.54 13.66 -68.05
N TYR A 67 27.56 14.04 -67.28
CA TYR A 67 27.87 13.44 -65.98
C TYR A 67 26.78 13.63 -64.93
N THR A 68 26.07 14.77 -64.96
CA THR A 68 24.92 15.01 -64.05
C THR A 68 23.78 14.00 -64.31
N LEU A 69 23.43 13.76 -65.58
CA LEU A 69 22.37 12.79 -65.95
C LEU A 69 22.83 11.35 -65.70
N SER A 70 24.10 11.07 -65.94
CA SER A 70 24.71 9.77 -65.67
C SER A 70 24.57 9.37 -64.19
N ALA A 71 25.00 10.25 -63.28
CA ALA A 71 24.92 9.99 -61.84
C ALA A 71 23.46 9.83 -61.35
N GLN A 72 22.52 10.64 -61.85
CA GLN A 72 21.09 10.52 -61.51
C GLN A 72 20.49 9.19 -61.96
N HIS A 73 20.85 8.71 -63.15
CA HIS A 73 20.32 7.45 -63.69
C HIS A 73 20.97 6.22 -63.06
N PHE A 74 22.26 6.26 -62.73
CA PHE A 74 22.91 5.21 -61.92
C PHE A 74 22.29 5.11 -60.53
N ARG A 75 22.04 6.24 -59.86
CA ARG A 75 21.27 6.28 -58.61
C ARG A 75 19.88 5.66 -58.77
N LYS A 76 19.13 6.04 -59.80
CA LYS A 76 17.78 5.50 -60.05
C LYS A 76 17.78 3.99 -60.29
N ALA A 77 18.90 3.43 -60.73
CA ALA A 77 19.10 2.00 -60.93
C ALA A 77 19.61 1.25 -59.69
N GLY A 78 19.85 1.93 -58.56
CA GLY A 78 20.49 1.36 -57.36
C GLY A 78 21.99 1.10 -57.51
N MET A 79 22.63 1.61 -58.57
CA MET A 79 24.06 1.44 -58.85
C MET A 79 24.88 2.56 -58.18
N PHE A 80 24.93 2.54 -56.84
CA PHE A 80 25.56 3.61 -56.05
C PHE A 80 27.09 3.68 -56.21
N ASP A 81 27.76 2.53 -56.39
CA ASP A 81 29.21 2.50 -56.64
C ASP A 81 29.58 3.30 -57.90
N ASP A 82 28.86 3.09 -59.01
CA ASP A 82 29.08 3.81 -60.27
C ASP A 82 28.64 5.29 -60.18
N ALA A 83 27.59 5.59 -59.41
CA ALA A 83 27.11 6.96 -59.21
C ALA A 83 28.12 7.81 -58.41
N VAL A 84 28.69 7.26 -57.34
CA VAL A 84 29.71 7.90 -56.51
C VAL A 84 31.02 8.07 -57.28
N GLU A 85 31.43 7.06 -58.06
CA GLU A 85 32.63 7.14 -58.90
C GLU A 85 32.53 8.29 -59.91
N VAL A 86 31.38 8.45 -60.59
CA VAL A 86 31.16 9.56 -61.53
C VAL A 86 31.28 10.93 -60.84
N ILE A 87 30.79 11.04 -59.60
CA ILE A 87 30.86 12.29 -58.82
C ILE A 87 32.30 12.57 -58.35
N GLN A 88 33.02 11.57 -57.84
CA GLN A 88 34.40 11.73 -57.36
C GLN A 88 35.37 12.05 -58.50
N VAL A 89 35.17 11.47 -59.69
CA VAL A 89 36.06 11.69 -60.86
C VAL A 89 35.74 13.00 -61.59
N HIS A 90 34.47 13.40 -61.61
CA HIS A 90 33.98 14.56 -62.39
C HIS A 90 33.30 15.62 -61.52
N GLU A 91 33.83 15.87 -60.32
CA GLU A 91 33.25 16.76 -59.29
C GLU A 91 32.91 18.17 -59.81
N THR A 92 33.75 18.72 -60.68
CA THR A 92 33.56 20.07 -61.27
C THR A 92 32.50 20.14 -62.38
N ASP A 93 32.15 19.00 -63.00
CA ASP A 93 31.21 18.91 -64.13
C ASP A 93 29.80 18.46 -63.69
N VAL A 94 29.64 18.06 -62.43
CA VAL A 94 28.34 17.68 -61.85
C VAL A 94 27.76 18.87 -61.09
N ARG A 95 26.45 19.09 -61.24
CA ARG A 95 25.76 20.14 -60.47
C ARG A 95 25.90 19.87 -58.96
N PRO A 96 26.35 20.85 -58.14
CA PRO A 96 26.66 20.62 -56.73
C PRO A 96 25.45 20.14 -55.92
N ASP A 97 24.26 20.70 -56.17
CA ASP A 97 23.02 20.26 -55.51
C ASP A 97 22.69 18.78 -55.77
N VAL A 98 23.00 18.29 -56.98
CA VAL A 98 22.74 16.91 -57.39
C VAL A 98 23.82 15.98 -56.84
N ALA A 99 25.08 16.41 -56.86
CA ALA A 99 26.19 15.66 -56.27
C ALA A 99 25.95 15.43 -54.77
N GLN A 100 25.58 16.48 -54.02
CA GLN A 100 25.31 16.37 -52.58
C GLN A 100 24.16 15.40 -52.29
N SER A 101 23.03 15.54 -53.00
CA SER A 101 21.88 14.64 -52.83
C SER A 101 22.22 13.17 -53.13
N ILE A 102 23.05 12.90 -54.15
CA ILE A 102 23.47 11.53 -54.47
C ILE A 102 24.44 11.00 -53.41
N ILE A 103 25.38 11.82 -52.91
CA ILE A 103 26.31 11.45 -51.85
C ILE A 103 25.55 11.13 -50.55
N ASP A 104 24.58 11.96 -50.15
CA ASP A 104 23.80 11.75 -48.92
C ASP A 104 22.99 10.45 -48.95
N VAL A 105 22.33 10.15 -50.08
CA VAL A 105 21.62 8.86 -50.25
C VAL A 105 22.60 7.68 -50.32
N SER A 106 23.77 7.86 -50.93
CA SER A 106 24.83 6.83 -50.98
C SER A 106 25.42 6.54 -49.60
N LYS A 107 25.63 7.56 -48.76
CA LYS A 107 26.05 7.42 -47.35
C LYS A 107 25.06 6.52 -46.59
N LEU A 108 23.76 6.82 -46.70
CA LEU A 108 22.71 6.03 -46.06
C LEU A 108 22.65 4.57 -46.59
N TYR A 109 22.76 4.39 -47.91
CA TYR A 109 22.78 3.07 -48.55
C TYR A 109 23.95 2.21 -48.05
N TYR A 110 25.18 2.74 -48.07
CA TYR A 110 26.35 1.99 -47.62
C TYR A 110 26.29 1.63 -46.13
N ILE A 111 25.75 2.52 -45.29
CA ILE A 111 25.56 2.24 -43.86
C ILE A 111 24.50 1.14 -43.65
N LYS A 112 23.38 1.18 -44.39
CA LYS A 112 22.31 0.18 -44.29
C LYS A 112 22.75 -1.22 -44.73
N GLU A 113 23.56 -1.29 -45.79
CA GLU A 113 24.14 -2.54 -46.31
C GLU A 113 25.39 -3.01 -45.53
N ASN A 114 25.71 -2.37 -44.40
CA ASN A 114 26.88 -2.65 -43.56
C ASN A 114 28.23 -2.58 -44.30
N LYS A 115 28.34 -1.72 -45.32
CA LYS A 115 29.55 -1.45 -46.10
C LYS A 115 30.30 -0.25 -45.51
N LEU A 116 30.71 -0.37 -44.25
CA LEU A 116 31.24 0.74 -43.45
C LEU A 116 32.50 1.38 -44.04
N GLU A 117 33.42 0.61 -44.62
CA GLU A 117 34.62 1.16 -45.26
C GLU A 117 34.30 2.12 -46.41
N LYS A 118 33.31 1.77 -47.24
CA LYS A 118 32.86 2.63 -48.35
C LYS A 118 32.12 3.86 -47.85
N ALA A 119 31.33 3.71 -46.78
CA ALA A 119 30.65 4.85 -46.15
C ALA A 119 31.66 5.84 -45.56
N ARG A 120 32.68 5.35 -44.83
CA ARG A 120 33.74 6.16 -44.22
C ARG A 120 34.50 7.01 -45.23
N ALA A 121 34.74 6.48 -46.44
CA ALA A 121 35.38 7.23 -47.52
C ALA A 121 34.56 8.43 -48.04
N LEU A 122 33.27 8.53 -47.67
CA LEU A 122 32.39 9.66 -48.03
C LEU A 122 32.22 10.70 -46.92
N PHE A 123 32.75 10.45 -45.72
CA PHE A 123 32.74 11.41 -44.60
C PHE A 123 34.09 12.11 -44.49
N GLU A 124 34.10 13.34 -43.98
CA GLU A 124 35.34 14.09 -43.75
C GLU A 124 36.15 13.48 -42.59
N ASP A 125 35.45 13.02 -41.56
CA ASP A 125 36.02 12.26 -40.45
C ASP A 125 35.02 11.24 -39.88
N ASP A 126 35.54 10.35 -39.04
CA ASP A 126 34.70 9.34 -38.37
C ASP A 126 33.76 9.97 -37.32
N THR A 127 33.98 11.22 -36.87
CA THR A 127 33.07 11.90 -35.94
C THR A 127 31.80 12.37 -36.64
N GLU A 128 31.91 12.89 -37.87
CA GLU A 128 30.80 13.19 -38.76
C GLU A 128 30.00 11.92 -39.05
N ALA A 129 30.67 10.79 -39.26
CA ALA A 129 30.02 9.50 -39.44
C ALA A 129 29.22 9.07 -38.19
N PHE A 130 29.76 9.25 -36.99
CA PHE A 130 29.05 8.97 -35.73
C PHE A 130 27.84 9.89 -35.51
N GLU A 131 27.99 11.19 -35.76
CA GLU A 131 26.88 12.14 -35.68
C GLU A 131 25.78 11.80 -36.69
N TYR A 132 26.16 11.49 -37.93
CA TYR A 132 25.25 11.08 -38.99
C TYR A 132 24.46 9.81 -38.63
N MET A 133 25.12 8.80 -38.07
CA MET A 133 24.48 7.57 -37.61
C MET A 133 23.59 7.82 -36.38
N ASN A 134 23.99 8.70 -35.46
CA ASN A 134 23.21 9.04 -34.27
C ASN A 134 21.93 9.80 -34.62
N ASP A 135 22.00 10.77 -35.53
CA ASP A 135 20.85 11.57 -35.95
C ASP A 135 19.75 10.74 -36.61
N ARG A 136 20.16 9.64 -37.28
CA ARG A 136 19.26 8.69 -37.95
C ARG A 136 18.94 7.45 -37.11
N ASP A 137 19.41 7.40 -35.86
CA ASP A 137 19.25 6.27 -34.94
C ASP A 137 19.73 4.90 -35.52
N LEU A 138 20.78 4.92 -36.35
CA LEU A 138 21.42 3.75 -36.96
C LEU A 138 22.42 3.13 -35.98
N ASN A 139 21.92 2.52 -34.91
CA ASN A 139 22.76 2.05 -33.80
C ASN A 139 23.57 0.78 -34.12
N ALA A 140 23.09 -0.14 -34.97
CA ALA A 140 23.78 -1.39 -35.32
C ALA A 140 25.07 -1.13 -36.09
N PRO A 141 25.02 -0.37 -37.21
CA PRO A 141 26.24 0.02 -37.93
C PRO A 141 27.21 0.82 -37.04
N ARG A 142 26.66 1.64 -36.13
CA ARG A 142 27.46 2.40 -35.17
C ARG A 142 28.17 1.51 -34.14
N ALA A 143 27.49 0.47 -33.66
CA ALA A 143 28.09 -0.52 -32.76
C ALA A 143 29.27 -1.23 -33.44
N THR A 144 29.09 -1.68 -34.68
CA THR A 144 30.16 -2.33 -35.46
C THR A 144 31.37 -1.41 -35.64
N LEU A 145 31.16 -0.12 -35.92
CA LEU A 145 32.25 0.85 -36.05
C LEU A 145 33.02 1.07 -34.73
N HIS A 146 32.33 1.09 -33.58
CA HIS A 146 32.98 1.15 -32.26
C HIS A 146 33.74 -0.16 -31.94
N GLU A 147 33.21 -1.32 -32.33
CA GLU A 147 33.89 -2.62 -32.17
C GLU A 147 35.21 -2.67 -32.97
N GLU A 148 35.24 -2.16 -34.20
CA GLU A 148 36.47 -2.05 -35.02
C GLU A 148 37.55 -1.17 -34.39
N ARG A 149 37.15 -0.20 -33.55
CA ARG A 149 38.03 0.72 -32.83
C ARG A 149 38.45 0.22 -31.45
N GLU A 150 38.00 -0.97 -31.05
CA GLU A 150 38.15 -1.53 -29.70
C GLU A 150 37.51 -0.65 -28.59
N GLU A 151 36.56 0.21 -28.95
CA GLU A 151 35.77 1.05 -28.04
C GLU A 151 34.57 0.25 -27.50
N PHE A 152 34.85 -0.80 -26.74
CA PHE A 152 33.84 -1.81 -26.34
C PHE A 152 32.68 -1.27 -25.49
N ASP A 153 32.92 -0.27 -24.63
CA ASP A 153 31.85 0.33 -23.79
C ASP A 153 30.82 1.09 -24.66
N ASP A 154 31.28 1.87 -25.65
CA ASP A 154 30.42 2.62 -26.55
C ASP A 154 29.68 1.71 -27.54
N ALA A 155 30.34 0.65 -28.01
CA ALA A 155 29.70 -0.41 -28.79
C ALA A 155 28.58 -1.10 -27.99
N ALA A 156 28.82 -1.43 -26.72
CA ALA A 156 27.84 -2.05 -25.85
C ALA A 156 26.62 -1.13 -25.62
N GLU A 157 26.82 0.16 -25.37
CA GLU A 157 25.72 1.13 -25.23
C GLU A 157 24.90 1.28 -26.54
N CYS A 158 25.53 1.12 -27.71
CA CYS A 158 24.80 1.06 -28.98
C CYS A 158 23.89 -0.17 -29.08
N HIS A 159 24.40 -1.36 -28.73
CA HIS A 159 23.60 -2.59 -28.69
C HIS A 159 22.44 -2.51 -27.69
N LEU A 160 22.63 -1.86 -26.53
CA LEU A 160 21.54 -1.61 -25.57
C LEU A 160 20.42 -0.75 -26.16
N ARG A 161 20.75 0.28 -26.96
CA ARG A 161 19.75 1.13 -27.64
C ARG A 161 18.96 0.36 -28.70
N GLU A 162 19.52 -0.70 -29.25
CA GLU A 162 18.84 -1.59 -30.21
C GLU A 162 17.97 -2.66 -29.55
N GLY A 163 18.14 -2.88 -28.25
CA GLY A 163 17.50 -3.98 -27.52
C GLY A 163 18.30 -5.28 -27.52
N ASN A 164 19.51 -5.30 -28.08
CA ASN A 164 20.42 -6.45 -28.09
C ASN A 164 21.20 -6.54 -26.77
N ASN A 165 20.47 -6.77 -25.67
CA ASN A 165 21.03 -6.72 -24.31
C ASN A 165 22.13 -7.75 -24.05
N LEU A 166 22.00 -8.97 -24.60
CA LEU A 166 22.99 -10.04 -24.40
C LEU A 166 24.34 -9.65 -25.02
N LYS A 167 24.33 -9.11 -26.24
CA LYS A 167 25.57 -8.70 -26.91
C LYS A 167 26.28 -7.57 -26.18
N ALA A 168 25.52 -6.63 -25.62
CA ALA A 168 26.08 -5.56 -24.79
C ALA A 168 26.77 -6.11 -23.53
N ILE A 169 26.19 -7.09 -22.84
CA ILE A 169 26.79 -7.73 -21.65
C ILE A 169 28.12 -8.39 -22.01
N GLU A 170 28.16 -9.14 -23.11
CA GLU A 170 29.40 -9.77 -23.60
C GLU A 170 30.52 -8.74 -23.83
N LEU A 171 30.20 -7.60 -24.46
CA LEU A 171 31.17 -6.55 -24.76
C LEU A 171 31.68 -5.84 -23.49
N PHE A 172 30.81 -5.55 -22.53
CA PHE A 172 31.24 -5.00 -21.23
C PHE A 172 32.14 -5.97 -20.46
N LEU A 173 31.83 -7.27 -20.47
CA LEU A 173 32.67 -8.31 -19.85
C LEU A 173 34.01 -8.47 -20.57
N LEU A 174 34.03 -8.40 -21.90
CA LEU A 174 35.26 -8.40 -22.70
C LEU A 174 36.16 -7.21 -22.33
N ASN A 175 35.58 -6.02 -22.19
CA ASN A 175 36.32 -4.83 -21.77
C ASN A 175 36.88 -4.98 -20.35
N TYR A 176 36.10 -5.52 -19.42
CA TYR A 176 36.57 -5.83 -18.07
C TYR A 176 37.73 -6.82 -18.08
N GLN A 177 37.66 -7.90 -18.87
CA GLN A 177 38.73 -8.89 -18.96
C GLN A 177 40.03 -8.31 -19.54
N ARG A 178 39.93 -7.39 -20.51
CA ARG A 178 41.10 -6.78 -21.16
C ARG A 178 41.71 -5.63 -20.34
N HIS A 179 40.87 -4.78 -19.74
CA HIS A 179 41.28 -3.51 -19.16
C HIS A 179 41.04 -3.39 -17.66
N GLN A 180 40.46 -4.41 -17.01
CA GLN A 180 40.10 -4.44 -15.58
C GLN A 180 39.28 -3.22 -15.12
N SER A 181 38.44 -2.69 -16.01
CA SER A 181 37.60 -1.53 -15.75
C SER A 181 36.45 -1.88 -14.79
N SER A 182 36.48 -1.33 -13.57
CA SER A 182 35.38 -1.51 -12.61
C SER A 182 34.05 -0.93 -13.11
N HIS A 183 34.10 0.11 -13.95
CA HIS A 183 32.91 0.71 -14.56
C HIS A 183 32.19 -0.28 -15.50
N SER A 184 32.93 -0.97 -16.36
CA SER A 184 32.37 -1.94 -17.32
C SER A 184 31.79 -3.15 -16.59
N LEU A 185 32.43 -3.63 -15.52
CA LEU A 185 31.89 -4.69 -14.66
C LEU A 185 30.55 -4.27 -14.01
N LEU A 186 30.51 -3.06 -13.45
CA LEU A 186 29.29 -2.51 -12.84
C LEU A 186 28.16 -2.36 -13.86
N ARG A 187 28.50 -1.93 -15.08
CA ARG A 187 27.54 -1.78 -16.17
C ARG A 187 27.01 -3.12 -16.65
N ALA A 188 27.88 -4.12 -16.83
CA ALA A 188 27.49 -5.50 -17.11
C ALA A 188 26.54 -6.06 -16.04
N ALA A 189 26.89 -5.91 -14.76
CA ALA A 189 26.05 -6.34 -13.63
C ALA A 189 24.66 -5.67 -13.66
N THR A 190 24.62 -4.36 -13.94
CA THR A 190 23.37 -3.59 -14.05
C THR A 190 22.52 -4.08 -15.22
N CYS A 191 23.12 -4.37 -16.37
CA CYS A 191 22.42 -4.90 -17.54
C CYS A 191 21.85 -6.31 -17.28
N VAL A 192 22.63 -7.19 -16.64
CA VAL A 192 22.18 -8.52 -16.23
C VAL A 192 20.99 -8.41 -15.29
N LEU A 193 21.09 -7.58 -14.24
CA LEU A 193 19.99 -7.37 -13.30
C LEU A 193 18.76 -6.74 -13.95
N ASN A 194 18.92 -5.75 -14.83
CA ASN A 194 17.80 -5.18 -15.58
C ASN A 194 17.09 -6.22 -16.45
N GLY A 195 17.85 -7.14 -17.06
CA GLY A 195 17.32 -8.29 -17.77
C GLY A 195 16.54 -9.22 -16.83
N LEU A 196 17.15 -9.65 -15.72
CA LEU A 196 16.49 -10.53 -14.75
C LEU A 196 15.20 -9.89 -14.18
N TRP A 197 15.21 -8.60 -13.86
CA TRP A 197 14.01 -7.86 -13.42
C TRP A 197 12.94 -7.74 -14.51
N LEU A 198 13.31 -7.71 -15.79
CA LEU A 198 12.36 -7.67 -16.91
C LEU A 198 11.61 -9.00 -17.05
N TYR A 199 12.33 -10.12 -16.96
CA TYR A 199 11.76 -11.46 -17.18
C TYR A 199 11.14 -12.09 -15.92
N LEU A 200 11.76 -11.87 -14.76
CA LEU A 200 11.37 -12.40 -13.45
C LEU A 200 10.75 -11.31 -12.56
N ALA A 201 10.04 -10.36 -13.18
CA ALA A 201 9.28 -9.33 -12.48
C ALA A 201 8.16 -9.95 -11.61
N LEU A 202 7.56 -9.12 -10.74
CA LEU A 202 6.49 -9.54 -9.86
C LEU A 202 5.32 -10.11 -10.67
N TRP A 203 4.94 -11.36 -10.35
CA TRP A 203 3.87 -12.12 -11.01
C TRP A 203 4.06 -12.32 -12.51
N ALA A 204 5.30 -12.30 -13.01
CA ALA A 204 5.59 -12.60 -14.41
C ALA A 204 4.99 -13.97 -14.82
N PRO A 205 4.48 -14.13 -16.07
CA PRO A 205 3.95 -15.39 -16.57
C PRO A 205 4.94 -16.55 -16.42
N GLU A 206 4.44 -17.73 -16.07
CA GLU A 206 5.27 -18.95 -15.89
C GLU A 206 6.03 -19.33 -17.17
N ASP A 207 5.46 -19.05 -18.34
CA ASP A 207 6.10 -19.31 -19.64
C ASP A 207 7.44 -18.58 -19.79
N ASN A 208 7.63 -17.43 -19.13
CA ASN A 208 8.90 -16.70 -19.17
C ASN A 208 10.06 -17.50 -18.59
N TRP A 209 9.80 -18.39 -17.62
CA TRP A 209 10.84 -19.15 -16.93
C TRP A 209 11.54 -20.16 -17.85
N ASN A 210 10.97 -20.48 -19.00
CA ASN A 210 11.58 -21.39 -19.97
C ASN A 210 12.36 -20.67 -21.09
N ASP A 211 12.49 -19.34 -21.01
CA ASP A 211 13.22 -18.56 -22.00
C ASP A 211 14.75 -18.80 -21.88
N GLU A 212 15.38 -19.18 -23.00
CA GLU A 212 16.83 -19.39 -23.11
C GLU A 212 17.63 -18.15 -22.66
N THR A 213 17.06 -16.96 -22.83
CA THR A 213 17.65 -15.69 -22.40
C THR A 213 17.91 -15.65 -20.90
N ILE A 214 17.04 -16.24 -20.07
CA ILE A 214 17.21 -16.24 -18.60
C ILE A 214 18.41 -17.10 -18.21
N ILE A 215 18.58 -18.26 -18.86
CA ILE A 215 19.71 -19.17 -18.60
C ILE A 215 21.02 -18.43 -18.87
N ILE A 216 21.13 -17.77 -20.02
CA ILE A 216 22.31 -16.99 -20.40
C ILE A 216 22.57 -15.84 -19.41
N LEU A 217 21.52 -15.12 -18.98
CA LEU A 217 21.64 -14.04 -17.99
C LEU A 217 22.13 -14.55 -16.63
N LEU A 218 21.63 -15.71 -16.19
CA LEU A 218 22.06 -16.35 -14.94
C LEU A 218 23.52 -16.82 -15.02
N GLU A 219 23.93 -17.43 -16.13
CA GLU A 219 25.33 -17.83 -16.38
C GLU A 219 26.29 -16.63 -16.29
N HIS A 220 25.94 -15.51 -16.93
CA HIS A 220 26.72 -14.27 -16.79
C HIS A 220 26.72 -13.74 -15.35
N ALA A 221 25.61 -13.85 -14.63
CA ALA A 221 25.52 -13.44 -13.24
C ALA A 221 26.46 -14.28 -12.34
N GLU A 222 26.66 -15.57 -12.63
CA GLU A 222 27.59 -16.44 -11.89
C GLU A 222 29.05 -15.99 -12.03
N VAL A 223 29.43 -15.54 -13.24
CA VAL A 223 30.77 -15.02 -13.52
C VAL A 223 31.00 -13.67 -12.82
N ILE A 224 29.98 -12.81 -12.77
CA ILE A 224 30.08 -11.44 -12.22
C ILE A 224 30.04 -11.42 -10.69
N ALA A 225 29.21 -12.27 -10.06
CA ALA A 225 28.96 -12.26 -8.62
C ALA A 225 30.20 -12.28 -7.71
N PRO A 226 31.24 -13.12 -7.94
CA PRO A 226 32.41 -13.15 -7.06
C PRO A 226 33.31 -11.91 -7.17
N GLU A 227 33.28 -11.21 -8.31
CA GLU A 227 34.13 -10.05 -8.59
C GLU A 227 33.51 -8.72 -8.10
N LEU A 228 32.21 -8.72 -7.79
CA LEU A 228 31.50 -7.53 -7.30
C LEU A 228 31.85 -7.20 -5.85
N GLN A 229 32.33 -5.98 -5.63
CA GLN A 229 32.54 -5.42 -4.29
C GLN A 229 31.23 -4.93 -3.65
N ASP A 230 30.21 -4.60 -4.45
CA ASP A 230 28.92 -4.10 -3.98
C ASP A 230 28.05 -5.23 -3.42
N ASP A 231 27.82 -5.19 -2.11
CA ASP A 231 26.99 -6.15 -1.38
C ASP A 231 25.53 -6.17 -1.87
N ASP A 232 24.97 -5.04 -2.29
CA ASP A 232 23.56 -4.94 -2.68
C ASP A 232 23.31 -5.61 -4.03
N LEU A 233 24.16 -5.33 -5.02
CA LEU A 233 24.08 -5.98 -6.34
C LEU A 233 24.31 -7.48 -6.22
N ARG A 234 25.24 -7.89 -5.35
CA ARG A 234 25.55 -9.30 -5.10
C ARG A 234 24.38 -10.03 -4.40
N ASN A 235 23.69 -9.35 -3.48
CA ASN A 235 22.47 -9.87 -2.86
C ASN A 235 21.30 -9.94 -3.85
N GLU A 236 21.13 -8.98 -4.77
CA GLU A 236 20.11 -9.06 -5.83
C GLU A 236 20.38 -10.25 -6.78
N ILE A 237 21.64 -10.50 -7.16
CA ILE A 237 22.02 -11.68 -7.95
C ILE A 237 21.70 -12.97 -7.18
N ALA A 238 22.05 -13.02 -5.88
CA ALA A 238 21.76 -14.18 -5.03
C ALA A 238 20.25 -14.43 -4.89
N MET A 239 19.44 -13.37 -4.83
CA MET A 239 17.98 -13.45 -4.84
C MET A 239 17.47 -14.13 -6.12
N PHE A 240 17.89 -13.67 -7.30
CA PHE A 240 17.42 -14.26 -8.57
C PHE A 240 17.86 -15.73 -8.72
N ARG A 241 19.06 -16.06 -8.24
CA ARG A 241 19.50 -17.47 -8.17
C ARG A 241 18.59 -18.29 -7.26
N ALA A 242 18.24 -17.77 -6.08
CA ALA A 242 17.35 -18.45 -5.15
C ALA A 242 15.91 -18.58 -5.69
N LEU A 243 15.43 -17.60 -6.47
CA LEU A 243 14.15 -17.69 -7.20
C LEU A 243 14.20 -18.83 -8.22
N TRP A 244 15.26 -18.90 -9.03
CA TRP A 244 15.43 -19.96 -10.03
C TRP A 244 15.50 -21.36 -9.41
N GLN A 245 16.22 -21.50 -8.29
CA GLN A 245 16.39 -22.77 -7.58
C GLN A 245 15.22 -23.12 -6.66
N SER A 246 14.23 -22.22 -6.50
CA SER A 246 13.13 -22.36 -5.54
C SER A 246 13.61 -22.57 -4.09
N ASP A 247 14.67 -21.87 -3.67
CA ASP A 247 15.19 -21.90 -2.30
C ASP A 247 14.46 -20.89 -1.40
N PHE A 248 13.33 -21.33 -0.83
CA PHE A 248 12.49 -20.51 0.04
C PHE A 248 13.17 -20.05 1.32
N ALA A 249 14.15 -20.80 1.84
CA ALA A 249 14.84 -20.44 3.08
C ALA A 249 15.75 -19.24 2.85
N THR A 250 16.52 -19.28 1.76
CA THR A 250 17.38 -18.16 1.34
C THR A 250 16.56 -16.95 0.96
N LEU A 251 15.44 -17.12 0.23
CA LEU A 251 14.54 -16.02 -0.12
C LEU A 251 13.91 -15.34 1.11
N ALA A 252 13.49 -16.11 2.11
CA ALA A 252 12.95 -15.55 3.35
C ALA A 252 14.01 -14.71 4.09
N HIS A 253 15.26 -15.19 4.14
CA HIS A 253 16.36 -14.45 4.76
C HIS A 253 16.71 -13.17 4.00
N LEU A 254 16.85 -13.24 2.67
CA LEU A 254 17.12 -12.09 1.82
C LEU A 254 15.98 -11.07 1.87
N GLY A 255 14.72 -11.53 1.93
CA GLY A 255 13.55 -10.66 2.08
C GLY A 255 13.58 -9.81 3.36
N GLU A 256 13.98 -10.42 4.49
CA GLU A 256 14.18 -9.70 5.75
C GLU A 256 15.36 -8.72 5.68
N LEU A 257 16.47 -9.14 5.06
CA LEU A 257 17.67 -8.31 4.87
C LEU A 257 17.37 -7.05 4.05
N PHE A 258 16.69 -7.20 2.90
CA PHE A 258 16.30 -6.08 2.06
C PHE A 258 15.30 -5.15 2.74
N HIS A 259 14.39 -5.69 3.56
CA HIS A 259 13.46 -4.87 4.35
C HIS A 259 14.20 -4.00 5.38
N ALA A 260 15.19 -4.58 6.08
CA ALA A 260 15.97 -3.88 7.10
C ALA A 260 16.78 -2.69 6.55
N ARG A 261 17.23 -2.77 5.30
CA ARG A 261 18.03 -1.72 4.63
C ARG A 261 17.19 -0.54 4.07
N GLN A 262 15.86 -0.61 4.12
CA GLN A 262 14.87 0.40 3.65
C GLN A 262 14.97 0.88 2.19
N GLU A 263 16.08 0.69 1.48
CA GLU A 263 16.27 1.19 0.09
C GLU A 263 15.84 0.16 -0.98
N HIS A 264 15.72 -1.13 -0.61
CA HIS A 264 15.48 -2.26 -1.53
C HIS A 264 14.10 -2.90 -1.37
N HIS A 265 13.06 -2.08 -1.22
CA HIS A 265 11.68 -2.57 -1.04
C HIS A 265 11.14 -3.48 -2.16
N PRO A 266 11.49 -3.30 -3.46
CA PRO A 266 11.09 -4.23 -4.52
C PRO A 266 11.62 -5.66 -4.33
N ALA A 267 12.91 -5.79 -4.02
CA ALA A 267 13.56 -7.08 -3.85
C ALA A 267 12.96 -7.83 -2.64
N ALA A 268 12.73 -7.11 -1.53
CA ALA A 268 12.05 -7.67 -0.36
C ALA A 268 10.65 -8.21 -0.71
N LEU A 269 9.88 -7.45 -1.51
CA LEU A 269 8.54 -7.86 -1.93
C LEU A 269 8.59 -9.09 -2.84
N LEU A 270 9.50 -9.13 -3.83
CA LEU A 270 9.64 -10.24 -4.76
C LEU A 270 10.03 -11.55 -4.03
N CYS A 271 11.00 -11.48 -3.12
CA CYS A 271 11.39 -12.63 -2.29
C CYS A 271 10.19 -13.18 -1.50
N LEU A 272 9.49 -12.30 -0.78
CA LEU A 272 8.40 -12.71 0.10
C LEU A 272 7.16 -13.15 -0.68
N ASP A 273 6.91 -12.60 -1.87
CA ASP A 273 5.83 -13.04 -2.75
C ASP A 273 6.01 -14.51 -3.15
N HIS A 274 7.24 -14.89 -3.52
CA HIS A 274 7.55 -16.27 -3.87
C HIS A 274 7.49 -17.22 -2.65
N VAL A 275 7.94 -16.76 -1.47
CA VAL A 275 7.81 -17.52 -0.21
C VAL A 275 6.34 -17.78 0.15
N PHE A 276 5.47 -16.78 -0.03
CA PHE A 276 4.03 -16.90 0.27
C PHE A 276 3.18 -17.29 -0.95
N ALA A 277 3.81 -17.68 -2.06
CA ALA A 277 3.13 -18.34 -3.17
C ALA A 277 2.66 -19.74 -2.76
N GLN A 278 3.43 -20.40 -1.89
CA GLN A 278 3.11 -21.70 -1.31
C GLN A 278 2.19 -21.59 -0.10
N ASP A 279 1.59 -22.72 0.28
CA ASP A 279 0.87 -22.84 1.54
C ASP A 279 1.81 -22.58 2.73
N PHE A 280 1.31 -21.90 3.76
CA PHE A 280 2.11 -21.50 4.92
C PHE A 280 2.73 -22.68 5.71
N GLY A 281 2.30 -23.93 5.46
CA GLY A 281 2.89 -25.12 6.09
C GLY A 281 2.71 -25.21 7.61
N LEU A 282 1.73 -24.52 8.20
CA LEU A 282 1.64 -24.32 9.65
C LEU A 282 0.94 -25.44 10.44
N ALA A 283 0.52 -26.52 9.79
CA ALA A 283 -0.26 -27.58 10.44
C ALA A 283 0.50 -28.27 11.60
N SER A 284 1.82 -28.35 11.51
CA SER A 284 2.72 -28.95 12.53
C SER A 284 3.67 -27.95 13.18
N ALA A 285 3.52 -26.65 12.92
CA ALA A 285 4.43 -25.61 13.39
C ALA A 285 4.19 -25.28 14.88
N THR A 286 5.26 -24.94 15.59
CA THR A 286 5.21 -24.40 16.95
C THR A 286 4.66 -22.97 16.95
N LEU A 287 4.18 -22.48 18.11
CA LEU A 287 3.71 -21.10 18.22
C LEU A 287 4.79 -20.06 17.89
N SER A 288 6.07 -20.37 18.15
CA SER A 288 7.19 -19.48 17.81
C SER A 288 7.38 -19.39 16.29
N GLU A 289 7.34 -20.53 15.60
CA GLU A 289 7.43 -20.58 14.13
C GLU A 289 6.25 -19.88 13.46
N ILE A 290 5.02 -20.04 14.00
CA ILE A 290 3.84 -19.33 13.51
C ILE A 290 4.00 -17.81 13.69
N ALA A 291 4.50 -17.36 14.85
CA ALA A 291 4.73 -15.94 15.09
C ALA A 291 5.77 -15.36 14.13
N LEU A 292 6.88 -16.07 13.87
CA LEU A 292 7.90 -15.66 12.91
C LEU A 292 7.35 -15.61 11.48
N CYS A 293 6.58 -16.62 11.08
CA CYS A 293 5.91 -16.66 9.77
C CYS A 293 4.96 -15.46 9.59
N PHE A 294 4.15 -15.12 10.60
CA PHE A 294 3.25 -13.97 10.53
C PHE A 294 3.99 -12.63 10.58
N GLN A 295 5.14 -12.55 11.25
CA GLN A 295 5.99 -11.37 11.19
C GLN A 295 6.49 -11.12 9.76
N ARG A 296 6.98 -12.17 9.08
CA ARG A 296 7.39 -12.11 7.66
C ARG A 296 6.21 -11.75 6.76
N PHE A 297 5.04 -12.34 7.00
CA PHE A 297 3.84 -12.05 6.23
C PHE A 297 3.34 -10.62 6.44
N LEU A 298 3.49 -10.07 7.64
CA LEU A 298 3.16 -8.67 7.91
C LEU A 298 4.06 -7.71 7.10
N ILE A 299 5.35 -8.03 6.93
CA ILE A 299 6.26 -7.25 6.08
C ILE A 299 5.78 -7.29 4.63
N TYR A 300 5.43 -8.47 4.13
CA TYR A 300 4.87 -8.67 2.79
C TYR A 300 3.57 -7.87 2.57
N ALA A 301 2.57 -8.06 3.44
CA ALA A 301 1.26 -7.41 3.34
C ALA A 301 1.36 -5.87 3.45
N ARG A 302 2.24 -5.36 4.32
CA ARG A 302 2.51 -3.92 4.42
C ARG A 302 3.19 -3.36 3.18
N SER A 303 4.09 -4.11 2.56
CA SER A 303 4.77 -3.69 1.34
C SER A 303 3.77 -3.57 0.19
N LEU A 304 2.90 -4.58 -0.01
CA LEU A 304 1.79 -4.52 -0.97
C LEU A 304 0.84 -3.35 -0.68
N SER A 305 0.43 -3.18 0.58
CA SER A 305 -0.45 -2.09 1.00
C SER A 305 0.16 -0.72 0.69
N ARG A 306 1.44 -0.52 1.02
CA ARG A 306 2.19 0.72 0.74
C ARG A 306 2.23 1.04 -0.75
N PHE A 307 2.60 0.09 -1.61
CA PHE A 307 2.64 0.32 -3.05
C PHE A 307 1.24 0.54 -3.64
N SER A 308 0.20 -0.12 -3.11
CA SER A 308 -1.19 0.07 -3.56
C SER A 308 -1.77 1.45 -3.23
N CYS A 309 -1.27 2.06 -2.16
CA CYS A 309 -1.65 3.39 -1.67
C CYS A 309 -0.74 4.52 -2.18
N ASP A 310 0.30 4.22 -2.96
CA ASP A 310 1.20 5.23 -3.53
C ASP A 310 0.39 6.27 -4.32
N PRO A 311 0.57 7.59 -4.13
CA PRO A 311 -0.23 8.59 -4.82
C PRO A 311 -0.02 8.61 -6.34
N ASN A 312 1.18 8.26 -6.82
CA ASN A 312 1.59 8.34 -8.23
C ASN A 312 2.40 7.09 -8.66
N PRO A 313 1.76 5.91 -8.79
CA PRO A 313 2.48 4.65 -8.94
C PRO A 313 3.32 4.59 -10.22
N CYS A 314 2.88 5.22 -11.31
CA CYS A 314 3.65 5.29 -12.56
C CYS A 314 4.92 6.16 -12.47
N SER A 315 5.03 7.06 -11.49
CA SER A 315 6.24 7.87 -11.27
C SER A 315 7.21 7.24 -10.26
N ASN A 316 6.80 6.17 -9.58
CA ASN A 316 7.61 5.51 -8.57
C ASN A 316 8.56 4.49 -9.23
N PRO A 317 9.90 4.67 -9.13
CA PRO A 317 10.86 3.77 -9.78
C PRO A 317 10.79 2.34 -9.24
N TYR A 318 10.42 2.17 -7.96
CA TYR A 318 10.25 0.85 -7.35
C TYR A 318 9.08 0.07 -7.98
N ILE A 319 7.97 0.74 -8.30
CA ILE A 319 6.80 0.12 -8.94
C ILE A 319 7.08 -0.16 -10.42
N GLN A 320 7.81 0.74 -11.10
CA GLN A 320 8.30 0.49 -12.46
C GLN A 320 9.17 -0.76 -12.53
N LYS A 321 10.11 -0.92 -11.59
CA LYS A 321 10.97 -2.10 -11.46
C LYS A 321 10.16 -3.38 -11.19
N LEU A 322 9.20 -3.33 -10.27
CA LEU A 322 8.36 -4.49 -9.89
C LEU A 322 7.52 -5.06 -11.05
N PHE A 323 6.91 -4.18 -11.86
CA PHE A 323 6.03 -4.59 -12.96
C PHE A 323 6.70 -4.51 -14.35
N ALA A 324 8.00 -4.23 -14.39
CA ALA A 324 8.81 -4.13 -15.60
C ALA A 324 8.23 -3.21 -16.70
N PHE A 325 7.64 -2.06 -16.32
CA PHE A 325 7.20 -1.05 -17.28
C PHE A 325 8.12 0.16 -17.25
N ARG A 326 8.24 0.84 -18.39
CA ARG A 326 9.09 2.03 -18.55
C ARG A 326 8.33 3.16 -19.22
N ARG A 327 8.79 4.39 -19.02
CA ARG A 327 8.28 5.53 -19.80
C ARG A 327 8.65 5.36 -21.26
N LEU A 328 7.79 5.83 -22.15
CA LEU A 328 8.06 5.76 -23.57
C LEU A 328 9.28 6.61 -23.97
N ASN A 329 9.43 7.79 -23.35
CA ASN A 329 10.60 8.68 -23.45
C ASN A 329 10.83 9.36 -22.10
N ASP A 330 12.05 9.85 -21.85
CA ASP A 330 12.35 10.71 -20.70
C ASP A 330 11.47 11.97 -20.67
N ASP A 331 11.11 12.47 -21.86
CA ASP A 331 10.27 13.65 -22.03
C ASP A 331 8.75 13.34 -22.04
N SER A 332 8.30 12.08 -22.09
CA SER A 332 6.86 11.72 -22.15
C SER A 332 6.29 11.36 -20.77
N GLU A 333 5.27 12.09 -20.30
CA GLU A 333 4.66 11.85 -18.98
C GLU A 333 3.38 10.98 -19.00
N GLU A 334 2.74 10.82 -20.15
CA GLU A 334 1.42 10.18 -20.26
C GLU A 334 1.43 8.77 -20.86
N LEU A 335 2.46 8.41 -21.62
CA LEU A 335 2.54 7.12 -22.29
C LEU A 335 3.65 6.25 -21.71
N PHE A 336 3.28 5.00 -21.43
CA PHE A 336 4.16 3.99 -20.88
C PHE A 336 4.25 2.79 -21.80
N PHE A 337 5.43 2.18 -21.82
CA PHE A 337 5.72 0.94 -22.49
C PHE A 337 5.53 -0.22 -21.53
N LEU A 338 4.77 -1.21 -21.97
CA LEU A 338 4.51 -2.44 -21.23
C LEU A 338 4.93 -3.66 -22.06
N PRO A 339 5.96 -4.41 -21.62
CA PRO A 339 6.44 -5.57 -22.36
C PRO A 339 5.52 -6.78 -22.18
N LYS A 340 5.52 -7.69 -23.18
CA LYS A 340 4.76 -8.95 -23.16
C LYS A 340 5.06 -9.84 -21.95
N VAL A 341 6.30 -9.79 -21.46
CA VAL A 341 6.75 -10.55 -20.28
C VAL A 341 6.18 -10.02 -18.96
N SER A 342 5.57 -8.83 -18.94
CA SER A 342 4.98 -8.27 -17.72
C SER A 342 3.61 -8.88 -17.42
N TYR A 343 3.33 -9.10 -16.12
CA TYR A 343 2.01 -9.50 -15.63
C TYR A 343 0.86 -8.62 -16.12
N LEU A 344 1.09 -7.30 -16.21
CA LEU A 344 0.05 -6.33 -16.57
C LEU A 344 -0.32 -6.38 -18.05
N TYR A 345 0.44 -7.09 -18.89
CA TYR A 345 0.24 -7.13 -20.33
C TYR A 345 -1.13 -7.70 -20.71
N ILE A 346 -1.51 -8.86 -20.16
CA ILE A 346 -2.78 -9.53 -20.47
C ILE A 346 -3.99 -8.67 -20.00
N PRO A 347 -4.01 -8.15 -18.75
CA PRO A 347 -5.05 -7.19 -18.34
C PRO A 347 -5.13 -5.95 -19.23
N ALA A 348 -3.99 -5.38 -19.63
CA ALA A 348 -3.93 -4.21 -20.51
C ALA A 348 -4.49 -4.52 -21.91
N GLN A 349 -4.10 -5.64 -22.50
CA GLN A 349 -4.58 -6.11 -23.80
C GLN A 349 -6.10 -6.25 -23.82
N LYS A 350 -6.69 -6.86 -22.77
CA LYS A 350 -8.14 -7.02 -22.63
C LYS A 350 -8.89 -5.69 -22.54
N ILE A 351 -8.31 -4.70 -21.86
CA ILE A 351 -8.89 -3.36 -21.73
C ILE A 351 -8.80 -2.60 -23.07
N LEU A 352 -7.65 -2.68 -23.74
CA LEU A 352 -7.38 -1.97 -24.99
C LEU A 352 -7.99 -2.66 -26.23
N ARG A 353 -8.45 -3.91 -26.10
CA ARG A 353 -9.03 -4.73 -27.19
C ARG A 353 -8.09 -4.89 -28.39
N VAL A 354 -6.80 -5.09 -28.13
CA VAL A 354 -5.79 -5.31 -29.18
C VAL A 354 -5.82 -6.77 -29.62
N GLU A 355 -5.85 -7.01 -30.95
CA GLU A 355 -5.83 -8.36 -31.54
C GLU A 355 -4.49 -9.09 -31.27
N GLU A 356 -4.54 -10.41 -31.12
CA GLU A 356 -3.40 -11.27 -30.72
C GLU A 356 -2.23 -11.26 -31.72
N ASP A 357 -2.49 -10.92 -32.99
CA ASP A 357 -1.55 -11.10 -34.11
C ASP A 357 -0.67 -9.88 -34.43
N THR A 358 -0.57 -8.89 -33.53
CA THR A 358 0.44 -7.84 -33.73
C THR A 358 1.83 -8.41 -33.42
N PRO A 359 2.76 -8.48 -34.41
CA PRO A 359 4.06 -9.13 -34.25
C PRO A 359 5.02 -8.37 -33.32
N ASN A 360 4.62 -7.20 -32.84
CA ASN A 360 5.43 -6.35 -31.99
C ASN A 360 5.10 -6.65 -30.52
N PHE A 361 6.15 -6.87 -29.73
CA PHE A 361 6.15 -7.09 -28.27
C PHE A 361 5.61 -5.90 -27.44
N GLU A 362 4.74 -5.05 -28.01
CA GLU A 362 4.62 -3.65 -27.60
C GLU A 362 3.17 -3.21 -27.39
N ILE A 363 2.81 -3.01 -26.12
CA ILE A 363 1.59 -2.28 -25.75
C ILE A 363 2.00 -0.91 -25.21
N HIS A 364 1.44 0.14 -25.82
CA HIS A 364 1.48 1.49 -25.28
C HIS A 364 0.21 1.74 -24.46
N ILE A 365 0.37 2.06 -23.19
CA ILE A 365 -0.74 2.30 -22.27
C ILE A 365 -0.69 3.73 -21.72
N SER A 366 -1.86 4.32 -21.55
CA SER A 366 -1.98 5.63 -20.89
C SER A 366 -1.66 5.50 -19.39
N ARG A 367 -1.08 6.55 -18.81
CA ARG A 367 -0.76 6.61 -17.39
C ARG A 367 -1.96 6.26 -16.52
N TRP A 368 -3.12 6.84 -16.82
CA TRP A 368 -4.35 6.62 -16.05
C TRP A 368 -4.77 5.14 -15.99
N GLU A 369 -4.78 4.47 -17.14
CA GLU A 369 -5.16 3.06 -17.21
C GLU A 369 -4.14 2.17 -16.50
N LEU A 370 -2.86 2.49 -16.64
CA LEU A 370 -1.77 1.79 -15.97
C LEU A 370 -1.84 1.96 -14.44
N GLU A 371 -2.05 3.19 -13.94
CA GLU A 371 -2.22 3.43 -12.50
C GLU A 371 -3.40 2.65 -11.93
N ARG A 372 -4.51 2.56 -12.68
CA ARG A 372 -5.69 1.77 -12.28
C ARG A 372 -5.37 0.28 -12.25
N LEU A 373 -4.69 -0.25 -13.27
CA LEU A 373 -4.28 -1.65 -13.36
C LEU A 373 -3.34 -2.05 -12.23
N ILE A 374 -2.30 -1.25 -11.96
CA ILE A 374 -1.34 -1.49 -10.88
C ILE A 374 -2.06 -1.55 -9.53
N ARG A 375 -2.93 -0.57 -9.25
CA ARG A 375 -3.68 -0.55 -7.98
C ARG A 375 -4.65 -1.71 -7.87
N ALA A 376 -5.33 -2.08 -8.96
CA ALA A 376 -6.25 -3.20 -8.96
C ALA A 376 -5.50 -4.51 -8.65
N ALA A 377 -4.42 -4.79 -9.38
CA ALA A 377 -3.60 -5.98 -9.19
C ALA A 377 -3.03 -6.09 -7.76
N LEU A 378 -2.40 -5.03 -7.26
CA LEU A 378 -1.85 -5.01 -5.90
C LEU A 378 -2.91 -5.23 -4.81
N ARG A 379 -4.09 -4.63 -4.96
CA ARG A 379 -5.19 -4.76 -3.99
C ARG A 379 -5.88 -6.11 -4.06
N GLU A 380 -5.97 -6.71 -5.24
CA GLU A 380 -6.50 -8.05 -5.44
C GLU A 380 -5.62 -9.08 -4.76
N VAL A 381 -4.33 -9.11 -5.09
CA VAL A 381 -3.40 -10.07 -4.47
C VAL A 381 -3.29 -9.85 -2.95
N LEU A 382 -3.21 -8.61 -2.48
CA LEU A 382 -3.22 -8.31 -1.04
C LEU A 382 -4.46 -8.88 -0.35
N ARG A 383 -5.64 -8.67 -0.95
CA ARG A 383 -6.90 -9.18 -0.43
C ARG A 383 -6.90 -10.71 -0.39
N ASP A 384 -6.57 -11.37 -1.49
CA ASP A 384 -6.65 -12.82 -1.59
C ASP A 384 -5.66 -13.52 -0.63
N LYS A 385 -4.42 -13.02 -0.55
CA LYS A 385 -3.40 -13.57 0.35
C LYS A 385 -3.75 -13.37 1.82
N VAL A 386 -4.24 -12.19 2.21
CA VAL A 386 -4.65 -11.95 3.62
C VAL A 386 -5.90 -12.75 3.97
N TRP A 387 -6.86 -12.90 3.06
CA TRP A 387 -8.03 -13.75 3.30
C TRP A 387 -7.66 -15.22 3.42
N SER A 388 -6.78 -15.74 2.57
CA SER A 388 -6.24 -17.10 2.69
C SER A 388 -5.57 -17.31 4.06
N GLN A 389 -4.75 -16.35 4.48
CA GLN A 389 -4.12 -16.35 5.80
C GLN A 389 -5.15 -16.32 6.94
N ASN A 390 -6.24 -15.54 6.80
CA ASN A 390 -7.32 -15.42 7.76
C ASN A 390 -8.11 -16.73 7.92
N GLU A 391 -8.47 -17.38 6.81
CA GLU A 391 -9.20 -18.65 6.84
C GLU A 391 -8.35 -19.79 7.45
N MET A 392 -7.07 -19.85 7.12
CA MET A 392 -6.12 -20.74 7.79
C MET A 392 -6.10 -20.48 9.31
N CYS A 393 -6.03 -19.21 9.70
CA CYS A 393 -6.08 -18.77 11.09
C CYS A 393 -7.36 -19.16 11.83
N HIS A 394 -8.49 -19.31 11.14
CA HIS A 394 -9.72 -19.80 11.73
C HIS A 394 -9.76 -21.31 11.91
N THR A 395 -9.10 -22.06 11.02
CA THR A 395 -9.10 -23.53 11.00
C THR A 395 -8.02 -24.17 11.86
N MET A 396 -6.95 -23.43 12.21
CA MET A 396 -5.85 -23.95 13.02
C MET A 396 -6.27 -24.37 14.45
N PRO A 397 -6.11 -25.66 14.83
CA PRO A 397 -6.44 -26.15 16.17
C PRO A 397 -5.51 -25.61 17.28
N GLY A 398 -4.27 -25.25 16.91
CA GLY A 398 -3.16 -24.93 17.82
C GLY A 398 -3.23 -23.58 18.54
N LEU A 399 -4.19 -22.71 18.22
CA LEU A 399 -4.42 -21.45 18.96
C LEU A 399 -5.16 -21.65 20.29
N ARG A 400 -5.29 -22.91 20.75
CA ARG A 400 -5.87 -23.29 22.04
C ARG A 400 -4.76 -23.84 22.93
N THR A 401 -4.46 -23.15 24.02
CA THR A 401 -3.34 -23.45 24.94
C THR A 401 -3.43 -24.85 25.54
N SER A 402 -2.33 -25.61 25.50
CA SER A 402 -2.10 -26.76 26.38
C SER A 402 -1.24 -26.32 27.60
N PRO A 403 -1.42 -26.93 28.79
CA PRO A 403 -0.90 -26.36 30.05
C PRO A 403 0.60 -26.55 30.33
N GLN A 404 1.43 -26.98 29.38
CA GLN A 404 2.75 -27.55 29.71
C GLN A 404 3.93 -26.55 29.70
N GLU A 405 3.80 -25.34 29.12
CA GLU A 405 4.82 -24.27 29.22
C GLU A 405 4.16 -22.87 29.27
N ALA A 406 3.49 -22.58 30.38
CA ALA A 406 2.40 -21.61 30.38
C ALA A 406 2.80 -20.14 30.10
N GLY A 407 4.01 -19.69 30.46
CA GLY A 407 4.44 -18.29 30.29
C GLY A 407 4.93 -17.92 28.88
N THR A 408 5.83 -18.73 28.31
CA THR A 408 6.34 -18.54 26.94
C THR A 408 5.24 -18.79 25.91
N THR A 409 4.46 -19.86 26.08
CA THR A 409 3.31 -20.19 25.23
C THR A 409 2.28 -19.06 25.21
N TYR A 410 2.00 -18.45 26.37
CA TYR A 410 1.09 -17.31 26.50
C TYR A 410 1.54 -16.10 25.67
N ASN A 411 2.81 -15.70 25.80
CA ASN A 411 3.34 -14.55 25.07
C ASN A 411 3.30 -14.76 23.55
N HIS A 412 3.66 -15.96 23.06
CA HIS A 412 3.56 -16.27 21.63
C HIS A 412 2.12 -16.25 21.12
N LEU A 413 1.15 -16.76 21.89
CA LEU A 413 -0.27 -16.73 21.50
C LEU A 413 -0.79 -15.29 21.37
N VAL A 414 -0.49 -14.44 22.36
CA VAL A 414 -0.86 -13.01 22.31
C VAL A 414 -0.19 -12.33 21.12
N ARG A 415 1.10 -12.60 20.88
CA ARG A 415 1.86 -12.10 19.73
C ARG A 415 1.21 -12.47 18.39
N ILE A 416 0.79 -13.72 18.21
CA ILE A 416 0.12 -14.19 16.99
C ILE A 416 -1.19 -13.43 16.75
N HIS A 417 -2.02 -13.21 17.78
CA HIS A 417 -3.26 -12.46 17.63
C HIS A 417 -3.03 -10.99 17.27
N ILE A 418 -2.01 -10.36 17.88
CA ILE A 418 -1.63 -8.98 17.54
C ILE A 418 -1.14 -8.89 16.09
N LEU A 419 -0.24 -9.78 15.69
CA LEU A 419 0.27 -9.87 14.32
C LEU A 419 -0.88 -10.04 13.33
N HIS A 420 -1.82 -10.95 13.60
CA HIS A 420 -2.96 -11.17 12.73
C HIS A 420 -3.85 -9.93 12.60
N ILE A 421 -4.16 -9.23 13.70
CA ILE A 421 -4.91 -7.96 13.64
C ILE A 421 -4.16 -6.92 12.79
N MET A 422 -2.83 -6.83 12.93
CA MET A 422 -2.01 -5.91 12.16
C MET A 422 -1.96 -6.28 10.67
N ILE A 423 -1.92 -7.58 10.34
CA ILE A 423 -2.00 -8.10 8.97
C ILE A 423 -3.36 -7.73 8.37
N PHE A 424 -4.46 -8.08 9.04
CA PHE A 424 -5.81 -7.82 8.53
C PHE A 424 -6.08 -6.31 8.39
N HIS A 425 -5.49 -5.48 9.25
CA HIS A 425 -5.56 -4.02 9.13
C HIS A 425 -4.99 -3.49 7.80
N THR A 426 -4.04 -4.18 7.17
CA THR A 426 -3.50 -3.78 5.86
C THR A 426 -4.55 -3.75 4.76
N LEU A 427 -5.65 -4.51 4.91
CA LEU A 427 -6.78 -4.53 3.98
C LEU A 427 -7.60 -3.24 3.99
N TYR A 428 -7.41 -2.32 4.93
CA TYR A 428 -8.03 -0.99 4.85
C TYR A 428 -7.56 -0.20 3.60
N ALA A 429 -6.47 -0.63 2.94
CA ALA A 429 -6.04 -0.13 1.64
C ALA A 429 -6.89 -0.63 0.44
N THR A 430 -7.72 -1.67 0.65
CA THR A 430 -8.55 -2.32 -0.37
C THR A 430 -10.04 -2.01 -0.14
N GLU A 431 -10.89 -2.36 -1.12
CA GLU A 431 -12.34 -2.29 -0.96
C GLU A 431 -12.84 -3.60 -0.32
N ILE A 432 -13.03 -3.61 1.00
CA ILE A 432 -13.61 -4.74 1.75
C ILE A 432 -15.11 -4.53 1.91
N ASP A 433 -15.89 -5.62 1.78
CA ASP A 433 -17.30 -5.58 2.15
C ASP A 433 -17.49 -5.22 3.63
N TYR A 434 -18.53 -4.44 3.88
CA TYR A 434 -18.81 -3.91 5.21
C TYR A 434 -19.13 -5.01 6.22
N GLU A 435 -19.95 -5.99 5.85
CA GLU A 435 -20.39 -7.04 6.78
C GLU A 435 -19.21 -7.96 7.11
N ASP A 436 -18.40 -8.31 6.12
CA ASP A 436 -17.19 -9.12 6.30
C ASP A 436 -16.20 -8.45 7.26
N LEU A 437 -15.93 -7.15 7.09
CA LEU A 437 -15.04 -6.41 7.99
C LEU A 437 -15.53 -6.45 9.44
N VAL A 438 -16.83 -6.22 9.67
CA VAL A 438 -17.40 -6.23 11.03
C VAL A 438 -17.35 -7.63 11.65
N HIS A 439 -17.62 -8.66 10.85
CA HIS A 439 -17.52 -10.06 11.28
C HIS A 439 -16.11 -10.43 11.71
N GLN A 440 -15.10 -10.06 10.93
CA GLN A 440 -13.69 -10.34 11.22
C GLN A 440 -13.20 -9.52 12.43
N GLN A 441 -13.50 -8.22 12.50
CA GLN A 441 -13.19 -7.41 13.68
C GLN A 441 -13.75 -8.02 14.96
N ARG A 442 -15.02 -8.45 14.95
CA ARG A 442 -15.65 -9.11 16.09
C ARG A 442 -14.92 -10.40 16.48
N ALA A 443 -14.58 -11.25 15.51
CA ALA A 443 -13.93 -12.54 15.77
C ALA A 443 -12.55 -12.35 16.40
N TRP A 444 -11.75 -11.43 15.86
CA TRP A 444 -10.36 -11.21 16.29
C TRP A 444 -10.25 -10.42 17.59
N LEU A 445 -11.09 -9.40 17.81
CA LEU A 445 -11.17 -8.72 19.11
C LEU A 445 -11.62 -9.67 20.22
N ARG A 446 -12.54 -10.60 19.91
CA ARG A 446 -12.94 -11.65 20.85
C ARG A 446 -11.77 -12.57 21.21
N ARG A 447 -11.03 -13.08 20.21
CA ARG A 447 -9.87 -13.98 20.44
C ARG A 447 -8.78 -13.28 21.24
N LEU A 448 -8.48 -12.01 20.91
CA LEU A 448 -7.53 -11.20 21.67
C LEU A 448 -7.99 -10.99 23.12
N TYR A 449 -9.28 -10.69 23.35
CA TYR A 449 -9.83 -10.58 24.70
C TYR A 449 -9.67 -11.88 25.49
N GLU A 450 -10.04 -13.01 24.90
CA GLU A 450 -9.97 -14.33 25.54
C GLU A 450 -8.51 -14.73 25.86
N ALA A 451 -7.54 -14.32 25.02
CA ALA A 451 -6.12 -14.50 25.28
C ALA A 451 -5.62 -13.59 26.42
N LEU A 452 -6.02 -12.31 26.45
CA LEU A 452 -5.57 -11.38 27.50
C LEU A 452 -6.22 -11.63 28.87
N TYR A 453 -7.47 -12.11 28.87
CA TYR A 453 -8.29 -12.40 30.05
C TYR A 453 -8.80 -13.84 30.04
N PRO A 454 -7.90 -14.83 30.19
CA PRO A 454 -8.31 -16.23 30.16
C PRO A 454 -9.16 -16.60 31.38
N ASN A 455 -10.03 -17.59 31.22
CA ASN A 455 -10.95 -18.02 32.27
C ASN A 455 -10.26 -18.73 33.46
N HIS A 456 -9.00 -19.15 33.28
CA HIS A 456 -8.20 -19.80 34.30
C HIS A 456 -6.77 -19.25 34.29
N HIS A 457 -6.23 -18.88 35.46
CA HIS A 457 -4.91 -18.25 35.61
C HIS A 457 -3.76 -19.12 35.07
N ALA A 458 -3.88 -20.45 35.14
CA ALA A 458 -2.89 -21.38 34.58
C ALA A 458 -2.71 -21.31 33.04
N ILE A 459 -3.60 -20.61 32.32
CA ILE A 459 -3.50 -20.42 30.85
C ILE A 459 -2.71 -19.14 30.52
N GLY A 460 -2.65 -18.19 31.44
CA GLY A 460 -2.00 -16.91 31.25
C GLY A 460 -2.60 -15.81 32.12
N THR A 461 -1.86 -14.72 32.28
CA THR A 461 -2.33 -13.51 32.97
C THR A 461 -1.66 -12.29 32.36
N LEU A 462 -2.34 -11.14 32.38
CA LEU A 462 -1.85 -9.89 31.77
C LEU A 462 -0.49 -9.43 32.33
N HIS A 463 -0.18 -9.74 33.59
CA HIS A 463 1.10 -9.36 34.20
C HIS A 463 2.27 -10.26 33.76
N ALA A 464 2.00 -11.46 33.24
CA ALA A 464 3.00 -12.33 32.63
C ALA A 464 3.33 -11.96 31.16
N LEU A 465 2.62 -10.97 30.60
CA LEU A 465 2.90 -10.43 29.27
C LEU A 465 4.20 -9.61 29.31
N SER A 466 5.17 -9.96 28.47
CA SER A 466 6.41 -9.20 28.30
C SER A 466 6.37 -8.39 27.00
N LEU A 467 6.70 -7.10 27.08
CA LEU A 467 6.83 -6.25 25.89
C LEU A 467 8.03 -6.66 25.03
N ASP A 468 9.07 -7.24 25.64
CA ASP A 468 10.26 -7.71 24.92
C ASP A 468 9.96 -9.00 24.14
N ALA A 469 9.09 -9.85 24.69
CA ALA A 469 8.62 -11.07 24.00
C ALA A 469 7.57 -10.78 22.92
N VAL A 470 6.90 -9.61 22.99
CA VAL A 470 5.84 -9.19 22.06
C VAL A 470 6.11 -7.75 21.58
N PRO A 471 7.21 -7.51 20.84
CA PRO A 471 7.60 -6.17 20.42
C PRO A 471 6.58 -5.50 19.51
N GLU A 472 5.80 -6.28 18.74
CA GLU A 472 4.77 -5.76 17.84
C GLU A 472 3.62 -5.06 18.58
N LEU A 473 3.43 -5.33 19.87
CA LEU A 473 2.38 -4.72 20.67
C LEU A 473 2.53 -3.20 20.78
N ILE A 474 3.76 -2.67 20.70
CA ILE A 474 4.03 -1.22 20.75
C ILE A 474 3.33 -0.50 19.60
N HIS A 475 3.40 -1.07 18.39
CA HIS A 475 2.76 -0.53 17.19
C HIS A 475 1.30 -1.01 17.06
N GLY A 476 1.07 -2.28 17.39
CA GLY A 476 -0.24 -2.94 17.31
C GLY A 476 -1.29 -2.30 18.22
N ARG A 477 -0.90 -1.77 19.38
CA ARG A 477 -1.86 -1.12 20.31
C ARG A 477 -2.64 0.04 19.68
N ARG A 478 -2.00 0.85 18.83
CA ARG A 478 -2.65 1.97 18.12
C ARG A 478 -3.72 1.42 17.15
N ILE A 479 -3.38 0.36 16.42
CA ILE A 479 -4.31 -0.32 15.50
C ILE A 479 -5.49 -0.95 16.26
N ILE A 480 -5.21 -1.64 17.37
CA ILE A 480 -6.24 -2.28 18.20
C ILE A 480 -7.17 -1.23 18.81
N ALA A 481 -6.65 -0.09 19.26
CA ALA A 481 -7.46 1.02 19.78
C ALA A 481 -8.40 1.58 18.71
N VAL A 482 -7.92 1.80 17.48
CA VAL A 482 -8.75 2.21 16.33
C VAL A 482 -9.82 1.17 16.04
N TRP A 483 -9.47 -0.12 15.99
CA TRP A 483 -10.45 -1.20 15.79
C TRP A 483 -11.51 -1.25 16.89
N CYS A 484 -11.13 -1.04 18.15
CA CYS A 484 -12.08 -0.99 19.26
C CYS A 484 -13.04 0.19 19.11
N GLN A 485 -12.55 1.38 18.78
CA GLN A 485 -13.37 2.57 18.57
C GLN A 485 -14.30 2.42 17.36
N ASP A 486 -13.78 1.96 16.23
CA ASP A 486 -14.56 1.67 15.02
C ASP A 486 -15.70 0.69 15.33
N TYR A 487 -15.38 -0.40 16.02
CA TYR A 487 -16.36 -1.43 16.35
C TYR A 487 -17.40 -0.93 17.36
N LEU A 488 -17.00 -0.20 18.41
CA LEU A 488 -17.92 0.42 19.38
C LEU A 488 -18.87 1.43 18.72
N ASN A 489 -18.38 2.22 17.75
CA ASN A 489 -19.20 3.16 16.99
C ASN A 489 -20.19 2.46 16.06
N ARG A 490 -19.92 1.21 15.65
CA ARG A 490 -20.81 0.40 14.80
C ARG A 490 -21.76 -0.49 15.61
N LEU A 491 -21.46 -0.73 16.88
CA LEU A 491 -22.20 -1.64 17.74
C LEU A 491 -23.62 -1.11 18.01
N SER A 492 -24.63 -1.90 17.69
CA SER A 492 -26.04 -1.57 17.89
C SER A 492 -26.80 -2.72 18.53
N HIS A 493 -27.75 -2.40 19.41
CA HIS A 493 -28.67 -3.38 19.99
C HIS A 493 -29.76 -3.83 18.99
N ASP A 494 -29.95 -3.10 17.88
CA ASP A 494 -30.95 -3.43 16.85
C ASP A 494 -30.50 -4.57 15.93
N ARG A 495 -29.20 -4.91 15.95
CA ARG A 495 -28.59 -5.87 15.03
C ARG A 495 -28.29 -7.18 15.78
N GLY A 496 -29.09 -8.20 15.50
CA GLY A 496 -28.88 -9.55 16.04
C GLY A 496 -29.39 -9.74 17.47
N ALA A 497 -28.91 -10.78 18.14
CA ALA A 497 -29.37 -11.14 19.47
C ALA A 497 -28.74 -10.24 20.56
N THR A 498 -29.55 -9.77 21.52
CA THR A 498 -29.12 -8.86 22.60
C THR A 498 -27.86 -9.32 23.34
N HIS A 499 -27.72 -10.62 23.60
CA HIS A 499 -26.56 -11.15 24.31
C HIS A 499 -25.25 -10.96 23.53
N VAL A 500 -25.30 -11.04 22.20
CA VAL A 500 -24.16 -10.77 21.33
C VAL A 500 -23.76 -9.31 21.46
N PHE A 501 -24.73 -8.40 21.44
CA PHE A 501 -24.49 -6.97 21.67
C PHE A 501 -23.83 -6.73 23.03
N LEU A 502 -24.40 -7.24 24.12
CA LEU A 502 -23.94 -6.94 25.47
C LEU A 502 -22.53 -7.50 25.73
N VAL A 503 -22.28 -8.75 25.35
CA VAL A 503 -20.97 -9.39 25.54
C VAL A 503 -19.89 -8.69 24.74
N ASN A 504 -20.18 -8.31 23.49
CA ASN A 504 -19.25 -7.56 22.66
C ASN A 504 -19.00 -6.16 23.22
N LEU A 505 -20.03 -5.48 23.74
CA LEU A 505 -19.86 -4.18 24.38
C LEU A 505 -18.92 -4.28 25.59
N MET A 506 -19.11 -5.28 26.45
CA MET A 506 -18.24 -5.52 27.62
C MET A 506 -16.79 -5.78 27.19
N ARG A 507 -16.58 -6.71 26.25
CA ARG A 507 -15.24 -7.06 25.74
C ARG A 507 -14.53 -5.88 25.11
N THR A 508 -15.17 -5.20 24.16
CA THR A 508 -14.53 -4.10 23.41
C THR A 508 -14.31 -2.88 24.29
N THR A 509 -15.21 -2.57 25.22
CA THR A 509 -14.98 -1.49 26.21
C THR A 509 -13.78 -1.82 27.09
N ARG A 510 -13.65 -3.07 27.53
CA ARG A 510 -12.48 -3.51 28.33
C ARG A 510 -11.17 -3.35 27.56
N LEU A 511 -11.14 -3.78 26.29
CA LEU A 511 -9.97 -3.63 25.43
C LEU A 511 -9.64 -2.16 25.16
N ALA A 512 -10.66 -1.32 24.90
CA ALA A 512 -10.47 0.12 24.70
C ALA A 512 -9.81 0.78 25.91
N MET A 513 -10.28 0.46 27.12
CA MET A 513 -9.69 0.98 28.37
C MET A 513 -8.26 0.48 28.61
N LEU A 514 -7.90 -0.71 28.11
CA LEU A 514 -6.55 -1.27 28.23
C LEU A 514 -5.55 -0.60 27.28
N PHE A 515 -5.93 -0.38 26.01
CA PHE A 515 -5.01 0.08 24.96
C PHE A 515 -5.01 1.60 24.72
N ASP A 516 -6.11 2.30 25.03
CA ASP A 516 -6.19 3.75 24.91
C ASP A 516 -7.24 4.31 25.89
N ARG A 517 -6.85 4.37 27.17
CA ARG A 517 -7.75 4.77 28.25
C ARG A 517 -8.32 6.17 28.06
N ARG A 518 -7.47 7.13 27.68
CA ARG A 518 -7.86 8.55 27.55
C ARG A 518 -8.93 8.71 26.48
N VAL A 519 -8.66 8.23 25.27
CA VAL A 519 -9.62 8.38 24.17
C VAL A 519 -10.86 7.54 24.41
N ALA A 520 -10.75 6.36 25.03
CA ALA A 520 -11.89 5.56 25.43
C ALA A 520 -12.81 6.32 26.41
N SER A 521 -12.28 6.89 27.48
CA SER A 521 -13.05 7.69 28.45
C SER A 521 -13.79 8.87 27.79
N ASP A 522 -13.13 9.55 26.85
CA ASP A 522 -13.70 10.71 26.14
C ASP A 522 -14.73 10.32 25.06
N SER A 523 -14.63 9.14 24.47
CA SER A 523 -15.48 8.72 23.34
C SER A 523 -16.65 7.81 23.74
N LEU A 524 -16.52 7.02 24.81
CA LEU A 524 -17.48 5.99 25.19
C LEU A 524 -18.88 6.55 25.52
N HIS A 525 -18.97 7.75 26.09
CA HIS A 525 -20.28 8.39 26.31
C HIS A 525 -20.96 8.85 25.01
N ARG A 526 -20.19 8.90 23.90
CA ARG A 526 -20.63 9.37 22.59
C ARG A 526 -20.96 8.25 21.60
N ILE A 527 -20.75 6.99 21.97
CA ILE A 527 -21.01 5.87 21.06
C ILE A 527 -22.51 5.78 20.72
N PRO A 528 -22.89 5.38 19.50
CA PRO A 528 -24.29 5.40 19.08
C PRO A 528 -25.22 4.58 19.97
N CYS A 529 -24.79 3.45 20.52
CA CYS A 529 -25.62 2.65 21.43
C CYS A 529 -25.82 3.30 22.81
N ALA A 530 -25.00 4.29 23.20
CA ALA A 530 -25.21 5.09 24.41
C ALA A 530 -26.10 6.31 24.13
N ILE A 531 -25.89 7.02 23.01
CA ILE A 531 -26.66 8.22 22.68
C ILE A 531 -28.07 7.90 22.14
N ARG A 532 -28.23 6.84 21.32
CA ARG A 532 -29.41 6.65 20.45
C ARG A 532 -30.76 6.82 21.16
N TYR A 533 -31.69 7.38 20.39
CA TYR A 533 -33.05 7.76 20.72
C TYR A 533 -33.70 6.87 21.79
N ARG A 534 -34.04 7.50 22.92
CA ARG A 534 -34.70 6.90 24.09
C ARG A 534 -35.89 6.01 23.71
N ALA A 535 -36.57 6.32 22.60
CA ALA A 535 -37.74 5.61 22.08
C ALA A 535 -37.46 4.18 21.55
N ASN A 536 -36.23 3.85 21.12
CA ASN A 536 -35.92 2.55 20.50
C ASN A 536 -35.14 1.60 21.44
N ARG A 537 -35.06 1.90 22.73
CA ARG A 537 -34.32 1.07 23.69
C ARG A 537 -35.08 -0.22 24.00
N PRO A 538 -34.46 -1.41 23.86
CA PRO A 538 -35.14 -2.67 24.18
C PRO A 538 -35.56 -2.74 25.65
N LEU A 539 -36.80 -3.15 25.91
CA LEU A 539 -37.39 -3.17 27.26
C LEU A 539 -36.58 -4.01 28.27
N HIS A 540 -36.00 -5.13 27.83
CA HIS A 540 -35.18 -5.99 28.68
C HIS A 540 -33.81 -5.39 29.06
N LEU A 541 -33.40 -4.28 28.42
CA LEU A 541 -32.21 -3.49 28.79
C LEU A 541 -32.56 -2.27 29.67
N LEU A 542 -33.83 -2.10 30.04
CA LEU A 542 -34.28 -1.05 30.95
C LEU A 542 -34.54 -1.68 32.33
N ARG A 543 -33.95 -1.10 33.37
CA ARG A 543 -34.28 -1.44 34.75
C ARG A 543 -35.54 -0.70 35.20
N ASN A 544 -36.07 -1.07 36.36
CA ASN A 544 -37.17 -0.37 37.01
C ASN A 544 -36.86 1.14 37.11
N GLY A 545 -37.81 1.99 36.67
CA GLY A 545 -37.60 3.44 36.55
C GLY A 545 -37.08 3.92 35.19
N GLY A 546 -36.94 3.04 34.19
CA GLY A 546 -36.59 3.43 32.82
C GLY A 546 -35.11 3.73 32.59
N TYR A 547 -34.25 3.39 33.55
CA TYR A 547 -32.80 3.57 33.41
C TYR A 547 -32.18 2.46 32.55
N PHE A 548 -31.31 2.86 31.63
CA PHE A 548 -30.73 1.98 30.62
C PHE A 548 -29.43 1.35 31.10
N ILE A 549 -29.37 0.02 31.17
CA ILE A 549 -28.26 -0.73 31.79
C ILE A 549 -26.92 -0.55 31.06
N VAL A 550 -26.93 -0.16 29.78
CA VAL A 550 -25.70 0.19 29.05
C VAL A 550 -25.01 1.40 29.67
N HIS A 551 -25.76 2.40 30.15
CA HIS A 551 -25.17 3.54 30.84
C HIS A 551 -24.52 3.14 32.16
N ASP A 552 -25.10 2.17 32.88
CA ASP A 552 -24.50 1.66 34.11
C ASP A 552 -23.19 0.94 33.84
N LEU A 553 -23.17 0.06 32.83
CA LEU A 553 -21.98 -0.66 32.42
C LEU A 553 -20.86 0.31 32.03
N LEU A 554 -21.15 1.29 31.16
CA LEU A 554 -20.16 2.26 30.71
C LEU A 554 -19.65 3.14 31.87
N ALA A 555 -20.53 3.58 32.77
CA ALA A 555 -20.13 4.34 33.95
C ALA A 555 -19.19 3.52 34.86
N ALA A 556 -19.53 2.26 35.13
CA ALA A 556 -18.70 1.37 35.95
C ALA A 556 -17.32 1.11 35.33
N MET A 557 -17.25 0.94 34.00
CA MET A 557 -15.99 0.68 33.29
C MET A 557 -15.10 1.93 33.15
N GLN A 558 -15.68 3.13 33.08
CA GLN A 558 -14.93 4.39 32.97
C GLN A 558 -14.42 4.91 34.31
N CYS A 559 -15.11 4.57 35.41
CA CYS A 559 -14.77 5.10 36.73
C CYS A 559 -14.80 6.65 36.81
N GLY A 560 -15.64 7.30 36.00
CA GLY A 560 -15.66 8.77 35.86
C GLY A 560 -16.67 9.52 36.76
N ARG A 561 -17.51 8.81 37.52
CA ARG A 561 -18.54 9.41 38.38
C ARG A 561 -18.52 8.81 39.78
N PRO A 562 -18.89 9.55 40.84
CA PRO A 562 -18.94 9.01 42.20
C PRO A 562 -19.82 7.77 42.34
N ASP A 563 -20.93 7.70 41.61
CA ASP A 563 -21.92 6.61 41.64
C ASP A 563 -21.58 5.43 40.70
N ALA A 564 -20.40 5.43 40.07
CA ALA A 564 -20.01 4.45 39.04
C ALA A 564 -20.03 2.99 39.53
N LEU A 565 -19.52 2.71 40.73
CA LEU A 565 -19.47 1.35 41.28
C LEU A 565 -20.86 0.83 41.64
N ASP A 566 -21.70 1.68 42.23
CA ASP A 566 -23.07 1.34 42.56
C ASP A 566 -23.94 1.09 41.31
N ARG A 567 -23.68 1.83 40.22
CA ARG A 567 -24.23 1.52 38.89
C ARG A 567 -23.74 0.17 38.37
N GLY A 568 -22.47 -0.18 38.58
CA GLY A 568 -21.95 -1.51 38.27
C GLY A 568 -22.70 -2.64 38.99
N VAL A 569 -23.00 -2.46 40.28
CA VAL A 569 -23.82 -3.41 41.06
C VAL A 569 -25.24 -3.50 40.52
N LEU A 570 -25.84 -2.37 40.13
CA LEU A 570 -27.17 -2.34 39.51
C LEU A 570 -27.22 -3.09 38.18
N PHE A 571 -26.23 -2.85 37.32
CA PHE A 571 -26.07 -3.56 36.06
C PHE A 571 -25.99 -5.07 36.28
N LEU A 572 -25.07 -5.51 37.15
CA LEU A 572 -24.87 -6.93 37.46
C LEU A 572 -26.16 -7.58 37.98
N ASN A 573 -26.83 -6.92 38.93
CA ASN A 573 -28.07 -7.41 39.50
C ASN A 573 -29.19 -7.50 38.46
N HIS A 574 -29.29 -6.55 37.53
CA HIS A 574 -30.27 -6.62 36.44
C HIS A 574 -30.01 -7.79 35.49
N VAL A 575 -28.75 -8.03 35.12
CA VAL A 575 -28.35 -9.16 34.26
C VAL A 575 -28.68 -10.49 34.93
N LEU A 576 -28.33 -10.66 36.21
CA LEU A 576 -28.54 -11.89 36.96
C LEU A 576 -30.02 -12.13 37.30
N TYR A 577 -30.74 -11.09 37.75
CA TYR A 577 -32.14 -11.21 38.15
C TYR A 577 -33.04 -11.56 36.96
N ASN A 578 -32.83 -10.90 35.81
CA ASN A 578 -33.60 -11.14 34.60
C ASN A 578 -33.05 -12.29 33.75
N ARG A 579 -31.98 -12.96 34.20
CA ARG A 579 -31.30 -14.07 33.50
C ARG A 579 -31.02 -13.71 32.03
N LEU A 580 -30.47 -12.51 31.81
CA LEU A 580 -30.07 -12.09 30.47
C LEU A 580 -28.97 -13.02 29.96
N ARG A 581 -29.08 -13.43 28.69
CA ARG A 581 -28.05 -14.25 28.07
C ARG A 581 -26.71 -13.52 28.04
N VAL A 582 -25.64 -14.14 28.54
CA VAL A 582 -24.31 -13.54 28.65
C VAL A 582 -23.22 -14.62 28.69
N ASP A 583 -22.05 -14.31 28.17
CA ASP A 583 -20.86 -15.16 28.32
C ASP A 583 -20.37 -15.12 29.77
N ILE A 584 -20.33 -16.29 30.42
CA ILE A 584 -19.99 -16.38 31.85
C ILE A 584 -18.55 -15.95 32.14
N GLY A 585 -17.62 -16.17 31.21
CA GLY A 585 -16.23 -15.75 31.38
C GLY A 585 -16.12 -14.22 31.42
N VAL A 586 -16.82 -13.55 30.51
CA VAL A 586 -16.89 -12.08 30.45
C VAL A 586 -17.62 -11.49 31.66
N LEU A 587 -18.70 -12.14 32.11
CA LEU A 587 -19.42 -11.72 33.31
C LEU A 587 -18.54 -11.81 34.56
N LEU A 588 -17.80 -12.92 34.72
CA LEU A 588 -16.93 -13.11 35.87
C LEU A 588 -15.71 -12.18 35.84
N ASP A 589 -15.15 -11.87 34.67
CA ASP A 589 -14.11 -10.83 34.58
C ASP A 589 -14.61 -9.45 35.02
N PHE A 590 -15.84 -9.09 34.63
CA PHE A 590 -16.48 -7.86 35.11
C PHE A 590 -16.71 -7.89 36.62
N MET A 591 -17.14 -9.03 37.18
CA MET A 591 -17.30 -9.21 38.63
C MET A 591 -15.97 -9.13 39.39
N ASP A 592 -14.90 -9.67 38.84
CA ASP A 592 -13.54 -9.58 39.43
C ASP A 592 -13.08 -8.11 39.47
N HIS A 593 -13.30 -7.38 38.37
CA HIS A 593 -13.00 -5.95 38.30
C HIS A 593 -13.85 -5.15 39.29
N LEU A 594 -15.17 -5.36 39.33
CA LEU A 594 -16.09 -4.65 40.23
C LEU A 594 -15.78 -4.93 41.70
N CYS A 595 -15.56 -6.20 42.07
CA CYS A 595 -15.18 -6.62 43.41
C CYS A 595 -13.90 -5.93 43.88
N GLY A 596 -12.83 -6.00 43.08
CA GLY A 596 -11.56 -5.34 43.41
C GLY A 596 -11.68 -3.82 43.50
N SER A 597 -12.37 -3.18 42.56
CA SER A 597 -12.61 -1.73 42.56
C SER A 597 -13.36 -1.27 43.82
N MET A 598 -14.39 -2.00 44.23
CA MET A 598 -15.16 -1.70 45.45
C MET A 598 -14.31 -1.87 46.72
N LEU A 599 -13.51 -2.93 46.82
CA LEU A 599 -12.65 -3.14 47.98
C LEU A 599 -11.57 -2.05 48.10
N ILE A 600 -10.99 -1.62 46.98
CA ILE A 600 -10.04 -0.49 46.95
C ILE A 600 -10.73 0.81 47.39
N ALA A 601 -11.90 1.12 46.84
CA ALA A 601 -12.67 2.31 47.21
C ALA A 601 -13.03 2.30 48.71
N ILE A 602 -13.49 1.17 49.25
CA ILE A 602 -13.81 1.01 50.67
C ILE A 602 -12.57 1.24 51.54
N TYR A 603 -11.42 0.66 51.20
CA TYR A 603 -10.20 0.83 51.98
C TYR A 603 -9.70 2.28 51.96
N MET A 604 -9.74 2.93 50.79
CA MET A 604 -9.36 4.34 50.69
C MET A 604 -10.31 5.25 51.46
N ASN A 605 -11.62 5.02 51.38
CA ASN A 605 -12.62 5.80 52.12
C ASN A 605 -12.53 5.59 53.64
N MET A 606 -12.25 4.35 54.10
CA MET A 606 -12.21 4.02 55.52
C MET A 606 -10.86 4.33 56.19
N ARG A 607 -9.74 4.11 55.49
CA ARG A 607 -8.39 4.10 56.08
C ARG A 607 -7.43 5.09 55.43
N GLY A 608 -7.78 5.69 54.29
CA GLY A 608 -6.88 6.52 53.48
C GLY A 608 -5.68 5.78 52.88
N THR A 609 -5.58 4.46 53.07
CA THR A 609 -4.48 3.61 52.61
C THR A 609 -5.00 2.22 52.24
N LEU A 610 -4.27 1.49 51.39
CA LEU A 610 -4.53 0.10 51.03
C LEU A 610 -3.88 -0.90 52.00
N HIS A 611 -3.46 -0.46 53.19
CA HIS A 611 -2.79 -1.32 54.16
C HIS A 611 -3.68 -2.49 54.59
N GLY A 612 -3.18 -3.71 54.40
CA GLY A 612 -3.85 -4.96 54.73
C GLY A 612 -4.88 -5.43 53.69
N LEU A 613 -4.93 -4.80 52.51
CA LEU A 613 -5.73 -5.29 51.38
C LEU A 613 -5.05 -6.51 50.76
N THR A 614 -5.78 -7.63 50.68
CA THR A 614 -5.31 -8.91 50.13
C THR A 614 -6.15 -9.32 48.93
N LEU A 615 -5.54 -9.35 47.75
CA LEU A 615 -6.20 -9.67 46.48
C LEU A 615 -5.24 -10.45 45.56
N PRO A 616 -5.75 -11.14 44.52
CA PRO A 616 -4.91 -11.70 43.47
C PRO A 616 -4.06 -10.61 42.80
N LYS A 617 -2.80 -10.93 42.48
CA LYS A 617 -1.87 -10.06 41.76
C LYS A 617 -2.50 -9.57 40.45
N SER A 618 -3.12 -10.47 39.69
CA SER A 618 -3.83 -10.15 38.45
C SER A 618 -4.97 -9.12 38.60
N TRP A 619 -5.57 -8.98 39.79
CA TRP A 619 -6.60 -7.96 40.04
C TRP A 619 -5.96 -6.62 40.36
N LEU A 620 -4.98 -6.61 41.26
CA LEU A 620 -4.26 -5.39 41.67
C LEU A 620 -3.56 -4.72 40.48
N THR A 621 -2.86 -5.48 39.64
CA THR A 621 -2.15 -4.92 38.49
C THR A 621 -3.05 -4.19 37.50
N ARG A 622 -4.34 -4.55 37.45
CA ARG A 622 -5.36 -3.90 36.60
C ARG A 622 -5.99 -2.68 37.25
N LEU A 623 -6.03 -2.61 38.58
CA LEU A 623 -6.83 -1.64 39.33
C LEU A 623 -6.01 -0.53 39.99
N VAL A 624 -4.71 -0.77 40.22
CA VAL A 624 -3.82 0.17 40.92
C VAL A 624 -3.74 1.53 40.22
N GLN A 625 -3.87 1.56 38.89
CA GLN A 625 -3.88 2.81 38.11
C GLN A 625 -5.09 3.71 38.41
N ASP A 626 -6.13 3.15 39.03
CA ASP A 626 -7.43 3.78 39.19
C ASP A 626 -7.67 4.22 40.62
N VAL A 627 -6.70 3.98 41.51
CA VAL A 627 -6.83 4.15 42.96
C VAL A 627 -7.30 5.56 43.32
N ASP A 628 -6.76 6.59 42.68
CA ASP A 628 -7.16 7.98 42.93
C ASP A 628 -8.62 8.23 42.51
N GLN A 629 -9.04 7.68 41.35
CA GLN A 629 -10.43 7.79 40.88
C GLN A 629 -11.37 7.00 41.81
N LEU A 630 -10.99 5.78 42.18
CA LEU A 630 -11.73 4.89 43.08
C LEU A 630 -11.90 5.48 44.48
N SER A 631 -10.92 6.26 44.96
CA SER A 631 -10.99 6.91 46.27
C SER A 631 -12.12 7.95 46.38
N ALA A 632 -12.64 8.45 45.25
CA ALA A 632 -13.74 9.40 45.23
C ALA A 632 -15.11 8.74 45.02
N MET A 633 -15.17 7.40 44.97
CA MET A 633 -16.39 6.66 44.63
C MET A 633 -17.23 6.26 45.83
N GLN A 634 -18.54 6.24 45.60
CA GLN A 634 -19.56 5.72 46.50
C GLN A 634 -19.64 4.18 46.39
N THR A 635 -19.89 3.54 47.52
CA THR A 635 -19.98 2.07 47.64
C THR A 635 -21.21 1.66 48.46
N ASP A 636 -22.28 2.45 48.41
CA ASP A 636 -23.46 2.30 49.25
C ASP A 636 -24.22 1.00 48.94
N ARG A 637 -24.04 0.46 47.72
CA ARG A 637 -24.65 -0.80 47.28
C ARG A 637 -23.73 -2.01 47.40
N SER A 638 -22.59 -1.89 48.09
CA SER A 638 -21.67 -3.01 48.40
C SER A 638 -22.38 -4.21 49.04
N THR A 639 -23.32 -3.97 49.95
CA THR A 639 -24.12 -5.03 50.58
C THR A 639 -25.02 -5.75 49.58
N LYS A 640 -25.56 -5.05 48.56
CA LYS A 640 -26.37 -5.65 47.49
C LYS A 640 -25.55 -6.51 46.52
N TYR A 641 -24.24 -6.29 46.43
CA TYR A 641 -23.34 -7.15 45.67
C TYR A 641 -23.17 -8.50 46.36
N VAL A 642 -22.87 -8.49 47.67
CA VAL A 642 -22.60 -9.72 48.44
C VAL A 642 -23.87 -10.41 48.94
N ALA A 643 -25.03 -9.73 48.92
CA ALA A 643 -26.31 -10.30 49.32
C ALA A 643 -26.59 -11.63 48.61
N ALA A 644 -26.95 -12.65 49.40
CA ALA A 644 -27.14 -14.04 48.96
C ALA A 644 -28.16 -14.20 47.81
N GLY A 645 -29.01 -13.20 47.56
CA GLY A 645 -30.05 -13.22 46.54
C GLY A 645 -29.52 -13.45 45.12
N CYS A 646 -28.66 -12.58 44.59
CA CYS A 646 -28.18 -12.69 43.20
C CYS A 646 -27.00 -13.64 43.07
N MET A 647 -26.02 -13.53 43.97
CA MET A 647 -24.82 -14.37 43.96
C MET A 647 -25.12 -15.83 44.27
N GLY A 648 -26.00 -16.11 45.24
CA GLY A 648 -26.43 -17.47 45.56
C GLY A 648 -27.24 -18.12 44.42
N ARG A 649 -28.01 -17.33 43.66
CA ARG A 649 -28.69 -17.80 42.45
C ARG A 649 -27.69 -18.15 41.34
N LEU A 650 -26.71 -17.28 41.07
CA LEU A 650 -25.67 -17.56 40.09
C LEU A 650 -24.88 -18.83 40.46
N LEU A 651 -24.45 -18.96 41.73
CA LEU A 651 -23.78 -20.16 42.23
C LEU A 651 -24.62 -21.41 42.03
N ARG A 652 -25.93 -21.34 42.33
CA ARG A 652 -26.86 -22.46 42.13
C ARG A 652 -26.98 -22.83 40.66
N ASP A 653 -27.17 -21.85 39.79
CA ASP A 653 -27.33 -22.08 38.36
C ASP A 653 -26.07 -22.73 37.77
N VAL A 654 -24.87 -22.28 38.17
CA VAL A 654 -23.59 -22.90 37.77
C VAL A 654 -23.38 -24.27 38.41
N TYR A 655 -23.78 -24.48 39.66
CA TYR A 655 -23.57 -25.75 40.38
C TYR A 655 -24.52 -26.88 39.93
N THR A 656 -25.79 -26.59 39.63
CA THR A 656 -26.79 -27.60 39.21
C THR A 656 -27.00 -27.67 37.69
N GLY A 657 -26.86 -26.55 36.97
CA GLY A 657 -26.99 -26.49 35.51
C GLY A 657 -28.45 -26.40 35.03
N GLN A 658 -29.42 -26.57 35.93
CA GLN A 658 -30.85 -26.64 35.61
C GLN A 658 -31.43 -25.30 35.12
N ASN A 659 -30.81 -24.17 35.45
CA ASN A 659 -31.22 -22.82 35.03
C ASN A 659 -30.08 -22.06 34.32
N ALA A 660 -29.03 -22.77 33.90
CA ALA A 660 -27.83 -22.16 33.32
C ALA A 660 -27.98 -21.77 31.83
N ALA A 661 -29.17 -21.89 31.24
CA ALA A 661 -29.48 -21.58 29.83
C ALA A 661 -29.14 -20.16 29.36
N HIS A 662 -29.00 -19.25 30.32
CA HIS A 662 -28.62 -17.86 30.09
C HIS A 662 -27.10 -17.64 30.15
N LEU A 663 -26.34 -18.58 30.71
CA LEU A 663 -24.90 -18.52 30.85
C LEU A 663 -24.27 -19.26 29.65
N LEU A 664 -23.50 -18.54 28.86
CA LEU A 664 -22.87 -19.07 27.66
C LEU A 664 -21.37 -19.29 27.89
N PHE A 665 -20.83 -20.37 27.35
CA PHE A 665 -19.39 -20.61 27.25
C PHE A 665 -19.06 -21.00 25.82
N GLU A 666 -18.14 -20.27 25.18
CA GLU A 666 -17.82 -20.45 23.75
C GLU A 666 -19.07 -20.51 22.85
N THR A 667 -20.07 -19.64 23.09
CA THR A 667 -21.38 -19.60 22.40
C THR A 667 -22.35 -20.75 22.71
N HIS A 668 -21.96 -21.72 23.53
CA HIS A 668 -22.79 -22.85 23.92
C HIS A 668 -23.44 -22.63 25.29
N ASP A 669 -24.61 -23.23 25.48
CA ASP A 669 -25.34 -23.22 26.75
C ASP A 669 -24.61 -24.05 27.82
N LEU A 670 -24.34 -23.42 28.97
CA LEU A 670 -23.71 -24.03 30.13
C LEU A 670 -24.60 -25.09 30.85
N SER A 671 -25.88 -25.23 30.50
CA SER A 671 -26.77 -26.28 31.02
C SER A 671 -26.35 -27.69 30.59
N SER A 672 -25.57 -27.81 29.52
CA SER A 672 -25.13 -29.10 28.99
C SER A 672 -24.16 -29.83 29.95
N PRO A 673 -24.35 -31.14 30.18
CA PRO A 673 -23.46 -31.92 31.05
C PRO A 673 -22.02 -32.01 30.52
N LYS A 674 -21.79 -31.74 29.22
CA LYS A 674 -20.44 -31.68 28.62
C LYS A 674 -19.57 -30.60 29.28
N PHE A 675 -20.17 -29.57 29.85
CA PHE A 675 -19.46 -28.46 30.48
C PHE A 675 -19.27 -28.61 32.00
N ASN A 676 -19.52 -29.79 32.59
CA ASN A 676 -19.37 -29.98 34.04
C ASN A 676 -17.98 -29.57 34.58
N ARG A 677 -16.89 -29.90 33.86
CA ARG A 677 -15.54 -29.47 34.27
C ARG A 677 -15.38 -27.94 34.26
N ILE A 678 -15.93 -27.27 33.24
CA ILE A 678 -15.87 -25.82 33.08
C ILE A 678 -16.74 -25.12 34.14
N ARG A 679 -17.91 -25.69 34.45
CA ARG A 679 -18.79 -25.24 35.54
C ARG A 679 -18.10 -25.33 36.89
N ALA A 680 -17.29 -26.37 37.14
CA ALA A 680 -16.49 -26.46 38.37
C ALA A 680 -15.51 -25.29 38.50
N VAL A 681 -14.82 -24.92 37.41
CA VAL A 681 -13.90 -23.78 37.37
C VAL A 681 -14.64 -22.47 37.70
N PHE A 682 -15.78 -22.23 37.06
CA PHE A 682 -16.57 -21.02 37.31
C PHE A 682 -17.18 -20.98 38.71
N PHE A 683 -17.60 -22.12 39.26
CA PHE A 683 -18.07 -22.21 40.64
C PHE A 683 -16.98 -21.77 41.63
N VAL A 684 -15.77 -22.32 41.48
CA VAL A 684 -14.61 -21.94 42.32
C VAL A 684 -14.33 -20.45 42.19
N LYS A 685 -14.35 -19.91 40.97
CA LYS A 685 -14.08 -18.48 40.72
C LYS A 685 -15.10 -17.55 41.40
N ILE A 686 -16.39 -17.91 41.37
CA ILE A 686 -17.44 -17.16 42.08
C ILE A 686 -17.24 -17.23 43.60
N CYS A 687 -16.90 -18.42 44.14
CA CYS A 687 -16.59 -18.58 45.55
C CYS A 687 -15.38 -17.73 45.98
N GLN A 688 -14.30 -17.71 45.19
CA GLN A 688 -13.14 -16.85 45.44
C GLN A 688 -13.55 -15.38 45.53
N ASN A 689 -14.35 -14.91 44.57
CA ASN A 689 -14.82 -13.52 44.53
C ASN A 689 -15.60 -13.16 45.82
N LEU A 690 -16.47 -14.04 46.31
CA LEU A 690 -17.18 -13.85 47.59
C LEU A 690 -16.26 -13.92 48.80
N VAL A 691 -15.34 -14.89 48.86
CA VAL A 691 -14.45 -15.07 50.02
C VAL A 691 -13.51 -13.87 50.18
N TYR A 692 -13.04 -13.25 49.09
CA TYR A 692 -12.23 -12.03 49.17
C TYR A 692 -12.96 -10.86 49.85
N TRP A 693 -14.30 -10.77 49.77
CA TRP A 693 -15.06 -9.78 50.54
C TRP A 693 -14.92 -10.01 52.05
N GLY A 694 -15.20 -11.22 52.52
CA GLY A 694 -15.11 -11.53 53.95
C GLY A 694 -13.68 -11.60 54.48
N TYR A 695 -12.69 -11.83 53.60
CA TYR A 695 -11.27 -11.83 53.97
C TYR A 695 -10.78 -10.42 54.27
N ASN A 696 -11.16 -9.45 53.42
CA ASN A 696 -10.74 -8.05 53.55
C ASN A 696 -11.62 -7.24 54.50
N LEU A 697 -12.91 -7.55 54.61
CA LEU A 697 -13.83 -6.86 55.53
C LEU A 697 -14.07 -7.71 56.79
N PRO A 698 -13.69 -7.23 57.99
CA PRO A 698 -13.87 -7.96 59.24
C PRO A 698 -15.32 -7.86 59.77
N ILE A 699 -16.32 -8.08 58.90
CA ILE A 699 -17.74 -8.03 59.25
C ILE A 699 -18.22 -9.48 59.46
N GLN A 700 -18.58 -9.82 60.69
CA GLN A 700 -18.97 -11.18 61.06
C GLN A 700 -20.24 -11.64 60.33
N GLU A 701 -21.26 -10.78 60.27
CA GLU A 701 -22.53 -11.04 59.55
C GLU A 701 -22.29 -11.35 58.05
N LEU A 702 -21.31 -10.67 57.44
CA LEU A 702 -20.92 -10.90 56.04
C LEU A 702 -20.29 -12.28 55.85
N ARG A 703 -19.37 -12.65 56.75
CA ARG A 703 -18.70 -13.97 56.72
C ARG A 703 -19.70 -15.10 56.90
N GLU A 704 -20.61 -14.96 57.86
CA GLU A 704 -21.69 -15.92 58.09
C GLU A 704 -22.65 -16.01 56.89
N ALA A 705 -22.97 -14.89 56.25
CA ALA A 705 -23.79 -14.90 55.03
C ALA A 705 -23.09 -15.59 53.84
N ILE A 706 -21.79 -15.36 53.65
CA ILE A 706 -20.98 -16.02 52.60
C ILE A 706 -20.88 -17.52 52.89
N GLU A 707 -20.53 -17.90 54.13
CA GLU A 707 -20.43 -19.30 54.55
C GLU A 707 -21.78 -20.01 54.40
N GLY A 708 -22.88 -19.39 54.84
CA GLY A 708 -24.23 -19.93 54.66
C GLY A 708 -24.61 -20.10 53.19
N THR A 709 -24.21 -19.16 52.33
CA THR A 709 -24.47 -19.24 50.88
C THR A 709 -23.73 -20.42 50.23
N ILE A 710 -22.46 -20.66 50.59
CA ILE A 710 -21.64 -21.74 50.01
C ILE A 710 -21.97 -23.11 50.63
N SER A 711 -22.12 -23.19 51.96
CA SER A 711 -22.44 -24.44 52.66
C SER A 711 -23.87 -24.94 52.38
N GLY A 712 -24.78 -24.05 51.97
CA GLY A 712 -26.14 -24.39 51.54
C GLY A 712 -26.20 -25.37 50.36
N PHE A 713 -25.09 -25.59 49.64
CA PHE A 713 -25.01 -26.56 48.53
C PHE A 713 -24.71 -28.01 48.94
N ARG A 714 -24.40 -28.28 50.22
CA ARG A 714 -24.07 -29.64 50.72
C ARG A 714 -25.13 -30.70 50.40
N ASN A 715 -26.40 -30.30 50.42
CA ASN A 715 -27.54 -31.20 50.26
C ASN A 715 -28.26 -31.04 48.91
N VAL A 716 -27.68 -30.31 47.95
CA VAL A 716 -28.30 -30.04 46.66
C VAL A 716 -27.96 -31.15 45.66
N ALA A 717 -28.98 -31.88 45.21
CA ALA A 717 -28.85 -32.96 44.23
C ALA A 717 -28.51 -32.43 42.82
N GLY A 718 -27.76 -33.22 42.03
CA GLY A 718 -27.40 -32.89 40.65
C GLY A 718 -26.23 -31.90 40.48
N GLY A 719 -25.41 -31.74 41.53
CA GLY A 719 -24.26 -30.85 41.56
C GLY A 719 -23.05 -31.33 40.76
N VAL A 720 -22.22 -30.40 40.30
CA VAL A 720 -20.91 -30.70 39.70
C VAL A 720 -19.95 -31.20 40.78
N MET A 721 -19.44 -32.42 40.63
CA MET A 721 -18.48 -33.03 41.54
C MET A 721 -17.05 -32.87 41.04
N SER A 722 -16.27 -32.06 41.75
CA SER A 722 -14.83 -31.85 41.53
C SER A 722 -14.15 -31.69 42.89
N PRO A 723 -12.91 -32.18 43.09
CA PRO A 723 -12.18 -32.00 44.34
C PRO A 723 -12.10 -30.52 44.76
N ALA A 724 -11.92 -29.62 43.80
CA ALA A 724 -11.86 -28.18 44.04
C ALA A 724 -13.20 -27.62 44.54
N VAL A 725 -14.33 -28.07 43.99
CA VAL A 725 -15.68 -27.65 44.41
C VAL A 725 -16.01 -28.19 45.80
N SER A 726 -15.69 -29.46 46.05
CA SER A 726 -15.89 -30.10 47.36
C SER A 726 -15.13 -29.39 48.48
N ALA A 727 -13.92 -28.89 48.21
CA ALA A 727 -13.13 -28.16 49.21
C ALA A 727 -13.81 -26.88 49.71
N TYR A 728 -14.66 -26.24 48.91
CA TYR A 728 -15.47 -25.10 49.33
C TYR A 728 -16.75 -25.53 50.05
N ILE A 729 -17.52 -26.47 49.47
CA ILE A 729 -18.83 -26.88 49.99
C ILE A 729 -18.71 -27.52 51.40
N TYR A 730 -17.66 -28.30 51.63
CA TYR A 730 -17.44 -29.03 52.87
C TYR A 730 -16.47 -28.35 53.85
N ALA A 731 -16.07 -27.09 53.59
CA ALA A 731 -15.31 -26.30 54.55
C ALA A 731 -16.09 -26.17 55.87
N ARG A 732 -15.43 -26.42 57.01
CA ARG A 732 -16.09 -26.55 58.32
C ARG A 732 -16.38 -25.22 59.00
N ASP A 733 -15.57 -24.22 58.69
CA ASP A 733 -15.59 -22.88 59.26
C ASP A 733 -15.09 -21.86 58.23
N TRP A 734 -15.30 -20.57 58.51
CA TRP A 734 -14.76 -19.47 57.72
C TRP A 734 -13.25 -19.59 57.46
N GLN A 735 -12.46 -20.01 58.45
CA GLN A 735 -11.00 -20.15 58.31
C GLN A 735 -10.64 -21.22 57.27
N SER A 736 -11.41 -22.31 57.17
CA SER A 736 -11.25 -23.33 56.15
C SER A 736 -11.59 -22.80 54.76
N LEU A 737 -12.68 -22.03 54.61
CA LEU A 737 -13.03 -21.37 53.35
C LEU A 737 -11.95 -20.40 52.87
N ALA A 738 -11.45 -19.57 53.78
CA ALA A 738 -10.36 -18.64 53.51
C ALA A 738 -9.07 -19.38 53.11
N ARG A 739 -8.73 -20.48 53.81
CA ARG A 739 -7.57 -21.31 53.46
C ARG A 739 -7.71 -21.96 52.09
N THR A 740 -8.87 -22.54 51.77
CA THR A 740 -9.15 -23.12 50.44
C THR A 740 -8.97 -22.09 49.31
N THR A 741 -9.37 -20.84 49.55
CA THR A 741 -9.19 -19.74 48.59
C THR A 741 -7.72 -19.43 48.37
N LEU A 742 -6.94 -19.31 49.43
CA LEU A 742 -5.49 -19.05 49.33
C LEU A 742 -4.75 -20.24 48.70
N ASP A 743 -5.09 -21.47 49.08
CA ASP A 743 -4.45 -22.71 48.58
C ASP A 743 -4.71 -22.94 47.08
N SER A 744 -5.80 -22.38 46.53
CA SER A 744 -6.15 -22.54 45.12
C SER A 744 -5.16 -21.88 44.13
N MET A 745 -4.30 -20.97 44.60
CA MET A 745 -3.28 -20.31 43.78
C MET A 745 -1.83 -20.68 44.18
N VAL A 746 -1.66 -21.51 45.22
CA VAL A 746 -0.34 -21.92 45.71
C VAL A 746 0.33 -22.88 44.71
N GLY A 747 1.57 -22.58 44.34
CA GLY A 747 2.38 -23.41 43.42
C GLY A 747 2.21 -23.09 41.93
N THR A 748 1.40 -22.08 41.58
CA THR A 748 1.29 -21.62 40.19
C THR A 748 2.30 -20.50 39.90
N THR A 749 2.88 -20.49 38.70
CA THR A 749 3.87 -19.48 38.28
C THR A 749 3.24 -18.24 37.64
N LEU A 750 1.91 -18.25 37.38
CA LEU A 750 1.22 -17.25 36.58
C LEU A 750 0.30 -16.30 37.36
N ASP A 751 -0.06 -16.61 38.61
CA ASP A 751 -0.76 -15.66 39.49
C ASP A 751 -0.45 -16.00 40.96
N GLU A 752 -0.53 -15.00 41.82
CA GLU A 752 -0.29 -15.15 43.27
C GLU A 752 -1.20 -14.24 44.07
N VAL A 753 -1.44 -14.58 45.35
CA VAL A 753 -2.19 -13.71 46.26
C VAL A 753 -1.24 -12.74 46.95
N VAL A 754 -1.52 -11.45 46.83
CA VAL A 754 -0.69 -10.38 47.37
C VAL A 754 -1.44 -9.64 48.47
N GLN A 755 -0.73 -9.33 49.54
CA GLN A 755 -1.19 -8.40 50.58
C GLN A 755 -0.33 -7.14 50.58
N LEU A 756 -1.00 -5.98 50.50
CA LEU A 756 -0.36 -4.68 50.45
C LEU A 756 -0.05 -4.18 51.87
N GLN A 757 1.20 -3.76 52.11
CA GLN A 757 1.65 -3.25 53.40
C GLN A 757 2.20 -1.83 53.28
N HIS A 758 1.50 -0.86 53.86
CA HIS A 758 2.04 0.50 53.97
C HIS A 758 3.23 0.56 54.94
N VAL A 759 4.36 1.16 54.52
CA VAL A 759 5.62 1.17 55.28
C VAL A 759 5.50 1.87 56.65
N SER A 760 4.60 2.85 56.79
CA SER A 760 4.41 3.56 58.06
C SER A 760 3.56 2.82 59.10
N SER A 761 2.96 1.68 58.74
CA SER A 761 2.14 0.89 59.65
C SER A 761 3.00 -0.15 60.37
N ALA A 762 2.93 -0.18 61.71
CA ALA A 762 3.73 -1.07 62.55
C ALA A 762 3.65 -2.53 62.06
N ARG A 763 4.80 -3.23 62.02
CA ARG A 763 4.87 -4.65 61.68
C ARG A 763 4.04 -5.45 62.69
N SER A 764 2.87 -5.93 62.28
CA SER A 764 2.10 -6.91 63.04
C SER A 764 1.82 -8.17 62.22
N GLN A 765 2.35 -9.27 62.77
CA GLN A 765 1.93 -10.67 62.71
C GLN A 765 2.22 -11.55 61.49
N GLU A 766 2.49 -12.81 61.87
CA GLU A 766 2.98 -13.97 61.13
C GLU A 766 2.36 -14.09 59.74
N THR A 767 3.21 -13.93 58.73
CA THR A 767 2.83 -14.22 57.35
C THR A 767 2.70 -15.72 57.17
N SER A 768 1.49 -16.16 56.85
CA SER A 768 1.28 -17.46 56.20
C SER A 768 2.17 -17.52 54.96
N SER A 769 2.86 -18.65 54.73
CA SER A 769 3.72 -18.87 53.55
C SER A 769 2.99 -18.78 52.19
N ARG A 770 1.67 -18.54 52.21
CA ARG A 770 0.74 -18.60 51.07
C ARG A 770 0.42 -17.22 50.47
N VAL A 771 0.84 -16.12 51.12
CA VAL A 771 0.55 -14.75 50.67
C VAL A 771 1.86 -13.97 50.56
N ARG A 772 2.09 -13.33 49.41
CA ARG A 772 3.24 -12.43 49.19
C ARG A 772 2.93 -11.06 49.78
N LEU A 773 3.78 -10.59 50.70
CA LEU A 773 3.72 -9.22 51.19
C LEU A 773 4.39 -8.26 50.19
N VAL A 774 3.71 -7.15 49.89
CA VAL A 774 4.27 -6.08 49.06
C VAL A 774 4.29 -4.78 49.86
N PRO A 775 5.47 -4.37 50.36
CA PRO A 775 5.62 -3.12 51.10
C PRO A 775 5.63 -1.92 50.14
N TYR A 776 4.76 -0.93 50.35
CA TYR A 776 4.67 0.27 49.49
C TYR A 776 4.65 1.57 50.32
N THR A 777 5.16 2.65 49.74
CA THR A 777 5.15 3.99 50.36
C THR A 777 4.07 4.86 49.71
N LYS A 778 3.97 4.85 48.39
CA LYS A 778 2.92 5.49 47.61
C LYS A 778 2.17 4.47 46.77
N THR A 779 0.93 4.78 46.42
CA THR A 779 0.09 3.93 45.56
C THR A 779 0.71 3.71 44.18
N GLU A 780 1.45 4.71 43.67
CA GLU A 780 2.21 4.64 42.42
C GLU A 780 3.32 3.57 42.44
N ASP A 781 3.91 3.28 43.61
CA ASP A 781 4.99 2.31 43.77
C ASP A 781 4.50 0.86 43.61
N ILE A 782 3.19 0.62 43.79
CA ILE A 782 2.62 -0.73 43.83
C ILE A 782 2.81 -1.44 42.48
N LEU A 783 2.62 -0.75 41.36
CA LEU A 783 2.69 -1.39 40.04
C LEU A 783 4.12 -1.84 39.66
N PRO A 784 5.18 -1.04 39.89
CA PRO A 784 6.57 -1.51 39.81
C PRO A 784 6.88 -2.69 40.74
N LEU A 785 6.40 -2.66 41.99
CA LEU A 785 6.65 -3.74 42.97
C LEU A 785 5.98 -5.08 42.62
N LEU A 786 4.98 -5.03 41.73
CA LEU A 786 4.30 -6.20 41.17
C LEU A 786 4.89 -6.66 39.83
N ASP A 787 5.98 -6.04 39.36
CA ASP A 787 6.60 -6.32 38.06
C ASP A 787 5.63 -6.11 36.88
N ALA A 788 4.75 -5.10 36.96
CA ALA A 788 3.64 -4.88 36.03
C ALA A 788 3.61 -3.48 35.39
N SER A 789 4.75 -2.80 35.35
CA SER A 789 4.86 -1.43 34.83
C SER A 789 4.52 -1.29 33.33
N HIS A 790 4.65 -2.37 32.56
CA HIS A 790 4.25 -2.41 31.14
C HIS A 790 2.76 -2.17 30.93
N ILE A 791 1.89 -2.54 31.89
CA ILE A 791 0.44 -2.33 31.78
C ILE A 791 0.11 -0.83 31.78
N ALA A 792 0.84 -0.01 32.54
CA ALA A 792 0.69 1.45 32.50
C ALA A 792 1.18 2.03 31.16
N LYS A 793 2.24 1.45 30.58
CA LYS A 793 2.69 1.85 29.23
C LYS A 793 1.63 1.56 28.18
N LEU A 794 0.93 0.41 28.28
CA LEU A 794 -0.14 0.04 27.35
C LEU A 794 -1.32 1.01 27.39
N SER A 795 -1.73 1.47 28.59
CA SER A 795 -2.87 2.39 28.76
C SER A 795 -2.53 3.86 28.49
N SER A 796 -1.25 4.23 28.51
CA SER A 796 -0.76 5.59 28.26
C SER A 796 -0.76 5.96 26.77
N SER A 797 -1.22 7.17 26.43
CA SER A 797 -1.13 7.72 25.08
C SER A 797 0.32 8.13 24.78
N LEU A 798 0.96 7.48 23.80
CA LEU A 798 2.19 8.01 23.18
C LEU A 798 1.76 9.13 22.23
N VAL A 799 1.64 10.35 22.75
CA VAL A 799 1.97 11.52 21.94
C VAL A 799 3.48 11.40 21.74
N ASP A 800 3.90 11.06 20.53
CA ASP A 800 5.31 10.98 20.17
C ASP A 800 5.99 12.28 20.59
N SER A 801 6.98 12.13 21.45
CA SER A 801 8.14 13.02 21.52
C SER A 801 8.71 13.10 20.11
N THR A 802 8.26 14.10 19.37
CA THR A 802 8.96 14.57 18.18
C THR A 802 10.21 15.27 18.69
N GLU A 803 11.36 14.69 18.33
CA GLU A 803 12.64 15.38 18.41
C GLU A 803 12.54 16.73 17.67
N ASP A 804 13.05 17.76 18.35
CA ASP A 804 13.42 19.09 17.86
C ASP A 804 12.59 19.75 16.74
N ASN A 805 11.77 20.72 17.15
CA ASN A 805 12.00 22.10 16.69
C ASN A 805 11.34 23.10 17.65
N THR A 806 12.19 23.86 18.33
CA THR A 806 11.83 25.02 19.14
C THR A 806 11.33 26.15 18.24
N VAL A 807 10.05 26.48 18.33
CA VAL A 807 9.57 27.84 18.04
C VAL A 807 8.65 28.28 19.17
N SER A 808 9.20 29.10 20.06
CA SER A 808 8.48 29.80 21.09
C SER A 808 7.61 30.91 20.48
N THR A 809 6.38 31.07 20.96
CA THR A 809 5.64 32.35 20.96
C THR A 809 4.64 32.33 22.12
N PRO A 810 4.28 33.50 22.69
CA PRO A 810 4.26 33.70 24.14
C PRO A 810 2.86 33.60 24.77
N GLU A 811 2.86 33.30 26.06
CA GLU A 811 1.73 33.32 26.96
C GLU A 811 0.98 34.67 26.96
N VAL A 812 -0.34 34.62 26.81
CA VAL A 812 -1.27 35.68 27.21
C VAL A 812 -2.16 35.12 28.33
N LYS A 813 -1.93 35.57 29.55
CA LYS A 813 -2.79 35.31 30.73
C LYS A 813 -4.05 36.18 30.67
N PRO A 814 -5.25 35.65 30.94
CA PRO A 814 -6.37 36.47 31.41
C PRO A 814 -6.40 36.48 32.94
N ARG A 815 -6.42 37.71 33.47
CA ARG A 815 -6.66 38.09 34.86
C ARG A 815 -7.96 37.50 35.43
N GLY A 816 -7.90 37.09 36.70
CA GLY A 816 -9.08 36.85 37.52
C GLY A 816 -9.88 38.12 37.81
N ARG A 817 -11.17 37.96 38.09
CA ARG A 817 -11.98 38.96 38.81
C ARG A 817 -13.06 38.29 39.64
N ASP A 818 -13.40 39.03 40.69
CA ASP A 818 -13.93 38.63 41.97
C ASP A 818 -15.33 38.02 42.03
N ARG A 819 -15.48 37.30 43.16
CA ARG A 819 -16.73 36.97 43.85
C ARG A 819 -17.58 38.22 44.12
N THR A 820 -18.88 38.09 43.89
CA THR A 820 -19.90 38.81 44.66
C THR A 820 -21.01 37.87 45.07
N LYS A 821 -21.20 37.75 46.39
CA LYS A 821 -22.37 37.15 47.04
C LYS A 821 -23.53 38.13 46.98
N ALA A 822 -24.74 37.64 46.76
CA ALA A 822 -25.97 38.26 47.23
C ALA A 822 -26.92 37.15 47.70
N ALA A 823 -27.48 37.34 48.90
CA ALA A 823 -28.37 36.44 49.60
C ALA A 823 -29.82 36.97 49.58
N ALA A 824 -30.79 36.06 49.55
CA ALA A 824 -32.15 36.15 50.09
C ALA A 824 -32.75 34.74 49.89
N ASP A 825 -32.78 33.86 50.90
CA ASP A 825 -33.80 33.76 51.96
C ASP A 825 -35.22 33.64 51.41
N ASP A 826 -35.72 32.41 51.35
CA ASP A 826 -37.10 32.10 51.74
C ASP A 826 -37.20 30.63 52.15
N ARG A 827 -37.75 30.45 53.35
CA ARG A 827 -37.81 29.22 54.14
C ARG A 827 -39.22 28.65 54.01
N ALA A 828 -39.37 27.43 53.50
CA ALA A 828 -40.60 26.65 53.64
C ALA A 828 -40.25 25.19 53.96
N GLU A 829 -40.92 24.66 54.98
CA GLU A 829 -40.69 23.36 55.62
C GLU A 829 -41.14 22.15 54.76
N ARG A 830 -40.53 20.99 55.07
CA ARG A 830 -40.57 19.68 54.37
C ARG A 830 -41.98 19.06 54.19
N PRO A 831 -42.12 18.07 53.28
CA PRO A 831 -42.06 16.68 53.76
C PRO A 831 -41.16 15.75 52.91
N GLU A 832 -40.65 14.72 53.57
CA GLU A 832 -39.80 13.64 53.06
C GLU A 832 -40.52 12.79 52.00
N ALA A 833 -39.95 12.64 50.80
CA ALA A 833 -40.28 11.55 49.87
C ALA A 833 -39.23 11.38 48.75
N ALA A 834 -38.69 10.16 48.67
CA ALA A 834 -38.07 9.49 47.52
C ALA A 834 -36.96 10.20 46.71
N ASP A 835 -35.73 9.68 46.84
CA ASP A 835 -34.57 9.90 45.98
C ASP A 835 -34.97 9.95 44.49
N SER A 836 -35.07 11.17 43.97
CA SER A 836 -35.24 11.44 42.55
C SER A 836 -33.92 12.00 42.04
N GLU A 837 -33.00 11.12 41.63
CA GLU A 837 -31.85 11.50 40.82
C GLU A 837 -32.38 12.10 39.50
N GLN A 838 -32.40 13.43 39.41
CA GLN A 838 -32.72 14.14 38.18
C GLN A 838 -31.63 13.86 37.15
N ILE A 839 -31.99 13.16 36.08
CA ILE A 839 -31.15 12.95 34.90
C ILE A 839 -31.19 14.25 34.09
N GLU A 840 -30.20 15.12 34.25
CA GLU A 840 -29.95 16.17 33.27
C GLU A 840 -29.59 15.53 31.92
N PRO A 841 -30.20 15.95 30.81
CA PRO A 841 -29.81 15.50 29.48
C PRO A 841 -28.39 16.01 29.23
N ILE A 842 -27.44 15.09 29.00
CA ILE A 842 -26.10 15.44 28.52
C ILE A 842 -26.29 16.06 27.12
N GLN A 843 -26.35 17.40 27.05
CA GLN A 843 -26.17 18.12 25.80
C GLN A 843 -24.71 17.93 25.39
N ILE A 844 -24.48 17.07 24.40
CA ILE A 844 -23.14 16.84 23.88
C ILE A 844 -22.81 18.03 22.99
N GLU A 845 -22.05 18.98 23.52
CA GLU A 845 -21.47 20.07 22.73
C GLU A 845 -20.31 19.52 21.89
N PHE A 846 -20.40 19.66 20.56
CA PHE A 846 -19.29 19.38 19.67
C PHE A 846 -18.30 20.55 19.71
N THR A 847 -17.02 20.24 19.83
CA THR A 847 -15.98 21.28 19.77
C THR A 847 -15.94 21.91 18.37
N GLU A 848 -15.55 23.18 18.28
CA GLU A 848 -15.39 23.86 16.98
C GLU A 848 -14.45 23.10 16.03
N GLN A 849 -13.41 22.48 16.57
CA GLN A 849 -12.48 21.62 15.82
C GLN A 849 -13.19 20.40 15.20
N GLN A 850 -14.09 19.75 15.94
CA GLN A 850 -14.87 18.62 15.43
C GLN A 850 -15.81 19.04 14.31
N MET A 851 -16.49 20.19 14.45
CA MET A 851 -17.35 20.71 13.39
C MET A 851 -16.56 21.08 12.12
N ALA A 852 -15.38 21.68 12.28
CA ALA A 852 -14.48 21.97 11.17
C ALA A 852 -14.00 20.68 10.47
N ALA A 853 -13.63 19.65 11.24
CA ALA A 853 -13.23 18.34 10.71
C ALA A 853 -14.38 17.66 9.95
N THR A 854 -15.61 17.64 10.50
CA THR A 854 -16.79 17.07 9.81
C THR A 854 -17.08 17.79 8.50
N SER A 855 -17.00 19.13 8.49
CA SER A 855 -17.17 19.93 7.27
C SER A 855 -16.12 19.57 6.22
N MET A 856 -14.85 19.45 6.64
CA MET A 856 -13.75 19.06 5.77
C MET A 856 -13.95 17.64 5.19
N ILE A 857 -14.23 16.64 6.02
CA ILE A 857 -14.46 15.24 5.62
C ILE A 857 -15.66 15.15 4.66
N THR A 858 -16.75 15.85 4.97
CA THR A 858 -17.94 15.82 4.11
C THR A 858 -17.66 16.48 2.76
N LYS A 859 -16.92 17.59 2.75
CA LYS A 859 -16.52 18.29 1.53
C LYS A 859 -15.59 17.43 0.68
N THR A 860 -14.59 16.79 1.27
CA THR A 860 -13.66 15.90 0.57
C THR A 860 -14.33 14.63 0.08
N TYR A 861 -15.20 14.00 0.88
CA TYR A 861 -15.97 12.82 0.46
C TYR A 861 -16.93 13.14 -0.69
N ARG A 862 -17.67 14.26 -0.62
CA ARG A 862 -18.53 14.69 -1.73
C ARG A 862 -17.71 14.97 -3.00
N ALA A 863 -16.54 15.59 -2.86
CA ALA A 863 -15.63 15.80 -3.99
C ALA A 863 -15.12 14.46 -4.56
N TYR A 864 -14.77 13.51 -3.70
CA TYR A 864 -14.38 12.15 -4.08
C TYR A 864 -15.50 11.42 -4.84
N VAL A 865 -16.74 11.45 -4.35
CA VAL A 865 -17.89 10.78 -4.99
C VAL A 865 -18.17 11.40 -6.36
N ARG A 866 -18.18 12.73 -6.44
CA ARG A 866 -18.32 13.43 -7.74
C ARG A 866 -17.19 13.06 -8.71
N ARG A 867 -15.97 12.90 -8.18
CA ARG A 867 -14.81 12.46 -8.96
C ARG A 867 -15.01 11.04 -9.47
N LYS A 868 -15.35 10.07 -8.62
CA LYS A 868 -15.60 8.66 -8.99
C LYS A 868 -16.72 8.54 -10.04
N ALA A 869 -17.74 9.40 -9.96
CA ALA A 869 -18.82 9.44 -10.96
C ALA A 869 -18.39 10.02 -12.33
N ALA A 870 -17.38 10.89 -12.37
CA ALA A 870 -16.85 11.52 -13.58
C ALA A 870 -15.66 10.76 -14.21
N GLU A 871 -15.09 9.76 -13.52
CA GLU A 871 -13.93 8.94 -13.91
C GLU A 871 -14.27 7.94 -15.04
N LYS A 872 -14.33 8.40 -16.30
CA LYS A 872 -14.47 7.49 -17.45
C LYS A 872 -13.49 7.68 -18.60
N ASP A 873 -12.77 8.80 -18.69
CA ASP A 873 -12.00 9.16 -19.88
C ASP A 873 -10.55 9.59 -19.55
N PRO A 874 -9.51 8.95 -20.12
CA PRO A 874 -8.10 9.28 -19.89
C PRO A 874 -7.76 10.76 -20.15
N SER A 875 -8.34 11.36 -21.19
CA SER A 875 -8.08 12.77 -21.53
C SER A 875 -8.55 13.73 -20.43
N THR A 876 -9.61 13.37 -19.71
CA THR A 876 -10.18 14.19 -18.64
C THR A 876 -9.30 14.19 -17.40
N GLU A 877 -8.65 13.07 -17.08
CA GLU A 877 -7.73 13.01 -15.94
C GLU A 877 -6.39 13.68 -16.25
N MET A 878 -5.85 13.49 -17.46
CA MET A 878 -4.67 14.25 -17.93
C MET A 878 -4.87 15.74 -17.73
N ARG A 879 -6.01 16.29 -18.22
CA ARG A 879 -6.40 17.69 -18.02
C ARG A 879 -6.43 18.05 -16.53
N ARG A 880 -7.11 17.27 -15.70
CA ARG A 880 -7.18 17.53 -14.26
C ARG A 880 -5.79 17.59 -13.61
N ARG A 881 -4.88 16.69 -13.96
CA ARG A 881 -3.51 16.66 -13.42
C ARG A 881 -2.74 17.92 -13.81
N ILE A 882 -2.76 18.27 -15.09
CA ILE A 882 -2.15 19.50 -15.61
C ILE A 882 -2.68 20.71 -14.82
N TYR A 883 -4.00 20.89 -14.76
CA TYR A 883 -4.59 22.01 -14.02
C TYR A 883 -4.22 22.02 -12.53
N LYS A 884 -4.14 20.85 -11.89
CA LYS A 884 -3.71 20.73 -10.48
C LYS A 884 -2.26 21.14 -10.29
N GLU A 885 -1.38 20.80 -11.22
CA GLU A 885 0.03 21.17 -11.19
C GLU A 885 0.21 22.69 -11.33
N PHE A 886 -0.44 23.30 -12.34
CA PHE A 886 -0.45 24.74 -12.51
C PHE A 886 -1.03 25.46 -11.27
N LEU A 887 -2.12 24.94 -10.69
CA LEU A 887 -2.69 25.49 -9.46
C LEU A 887 -1.72 25.40 -8.26
N ALA A 888 -1.06 24.26 -8.08
CA ALA A 888 -0.11 24.04 -6.98
C ALA A 888 1.16 24.90 -7.11
N ARG A 889 1.56 25.23 -8.35
CA ARG A 889 2.73 26.08 -8.64
C ARG A 889 2.42 27.57 -8.62
N SER A 890 1.16 27.98 -8.77
CA SER A 890 0.76 29.39 -8.74
C SER A 890 1.28 30.16 -7.51
N PRO A 891 1.25 29.65 -6.26
CA PRO A 891 1.74 30.38 -5.09
C PRO A 891 3.26 30.67 -5.12
N THR A 892 4.03 29.92 -5.91
CA THR A 892 5.51 30.05 -6.00
C THR A 892 5.96 31.17 -6.95
N ILE A 893 5.04 31.75 -7.71
CA ILE A 893 5.31 32.83 -8.67
C ILE A 893 4.81 34.14 -8.08
N GLU A 894 5.66 35.17 -8.06
CA GLU A 894 5.27 36.51 -7.62
C GLU A 894 4.35 37.17 -8.65
N TRP A 895 3.05 37.20 -8.39
CA TRP A 895 2.09 37.71 -9.37
C TRP A 895 1.98 39.24 -9.45
N ARG A 896 2.46 40.03 -8.48
CA ARG A 896 2.41 41.53 -8.45
C ARG A 896 1.14 42.19 -9.05
N GLY A 897 -0.04 41.57 -8.90
CA GLY A 897 -1.30 42.06 -9.48
C GLY A 897 -1.45 41.90 -11.00
N SER A 898 -0.57 41.15 -11.66
CA SER A 898 -0.56 40.91 -13.10
C SER A 898 -1.78 40.10 -13.58
N PRO A 899 -2.44 40.51 -14.69
CA PRO A 899 -3.51 39.74 -15.31
C PRO A 899 -3.03 38.38 -15.85
N TYR A 900 -1.70 38.19 -15.95
CA TYR A 900 -1.08 36.93 -16.37
C TYR A 900 -1.50 35.74 -15.50
N ARG A 901 -1.81 35.95 -14.23
CA ARG A 901 -2.28 34.89 -13.32
C ARG A 901 -3.53 34.17 -13.86
N PHE A 902 -4.44 34.89 -14.51
CA PHE A 902 -5.63 34.31 -15.12
C PHE A 902 -5.30 33.46 -16.34
N LEU A 903 -4.33 33.90 -17.15
CA LEU A 903 -3.82 33.13 -18.29
C LEU A 903 -3.14 31.83 -17.79
N PHE A 904 -2.31 31.94 -16.76
CA PHE A 904 -1.58 30.82 -16.16
C PHE A 904 -2.47 29.75 -15.54
N LEU A 905 -3.61 30.13 -14.92
CA LEU A 905 -4.54 29.19 -14.31
C LEU A 905 -5.65 28.70 -15.25
N GLY A 906 -5.83 29.36 -16.40
CA GLY A 906 -6.91 29.08 -17.36
C GLY A 906 -6.43 28.58 -18.72
N MET A 907 -5.73 29.43 -19.48
CA MET A 907 -5.41 29.16 -20.88
C MET A 907 -4.16 28.32 -21.07
N VAL A 908 -3.10 28.62 -20.30
CA VAL A 908 -1.81 27.93 -20.39
C VAL A 908 -1.96 26.41 -20.15
N PRO A 909 -2.73 25.93 -19.16
CA PRO A 909 -2.98 24.50 -18.98
C PRO A 909 -3.58 23.82 -20.22
N ASN A 910 -4.47 24.49 -20.95
CA ASN A 910 -5.05 23.94 -22.19
C ASN A 910 -4.00 23.88 -23.31
N LEU A 911 -3.20 24.93 -23.49
CA LEU A 911 -2.10 24.93 -24.45
C LEU A 911 -1.07 23.84 -24.13
N PHE A 912 -0.72 23.67 -22.86
CA PHE A 912 0.19 22.63 -22.41
C PHE A 912 -0.36 21.23 -22.71
N ALA A 913 -1.65 20.98 -22.44
CA ALA A 913 -2.32 19.73 -22.80
C ALA A 913 -2.28 19.43 -24.30
N VAL A 914 -2.47 20.45 -25.15
CA VAL A 914 -2.34 20.32 -26.62
C VAL A 914 -0.91 19.91 -27.00
N THR A 915 0.12 20.54 -26.42
CA THR A 915 1.52 20.18 -26.72
C THR A 915 1.90 18.78 -26.28
N GLU A 916 1.36 18.28 -25.16
CA GLU A 916 1.53 16.89 -24.72
C GLU A 916 0.97 15.92 -25.75
N CYS A 917 -0.29 16.12 -26.18
CA CYS A 917 -0.91 15.25 -27.18
C CYS A 917 -0.20 15.30 -28.54
N LEU A 918 0.30 16.48 -28.96
CA LEU A 918 1.07 16.62 -30.19
C LEU A 918 2.41 15.88 -30.12
N LYS A 919 3.12 15.99 -29.00
CA LYS A 919 4.39 15.28 -28.75
C LYS A 919 4.20 13.77 -28.86
N ASP A 920 3.17 13.23 -28.20
CA ASP A 920 2.86 11.80 -28.23
C ASP A 920 2.47 11.33 -29.64
N HIS A 921 1.71 12.13 -30.38
CA HIS A 921 1.33 11.80 -31.76
C HIS A 921 2.53 11.83 -32.71
N MET A 922 3.37 12.87 -32.64
CA MET A 922 4.58 13.01 -33.46
C MET A 922 5.61 11.93 -33.16
N TYR A 923 5.71 11.49 -31.91
CA TYR A 923 6.57 10.37 -31.56
C TYR A 923 6.15 9.08 -32.26
N ARG A 924 4.85 8.75 -32.25
CA ARG A 924 4.33 7.57 -32.95
C ARG A 924 4.56 7.66 -34.45
N ALA A 925 4.33 8.83 -35.05
CA ALA A 925 4.61 9.07 -36.46
C ALA A 925 6.10 8.89 -36.79
N LYS A 926 7.00 9.38 -35.93
CA LYS A 926 8.46 9.17 -36.04
C LYS A 926 8.81 7.68 -35.96
N ALA A 927 8.20 6.91 -35.04
CA ALA A 927 8.43 5.47 -34.92
C ALA A 927 7.98 4.72 -36.19
N THR A 928 6.81 5.05 -36.74
CA THR A 928 6.34 4.47 -38.01
C THR A 928 7.25 4.84 -39.18
N ALA A 929 7.74 6.08 -39.25
CA ALA A 929 8.69 6.52 -40.28
C ALA A 929 10.02 5.76 -40.18
N LYS A 930 10.53 5.51 -38.96
CA LYS A 930 11.73 4.69 -38.74
C LYS A 930 11.55 3.26 -39.23
N GLU A 931 10.43 2.63 -38.88
CA GLU A 931 10.14 1.27 -39.33
C GLU A 931 10.04 1.20 -40.86
N SER A 932 9.45 2.24 -41.46
CA SER A 932 9.43 2.38 -42.92
C SER A 932 10.84 2.51 -43.50
N LEU A 933 11.76 3.22 -42.84
CA LEU A 933 13.15 3.38 -43.28
C LEU A 933 13.93 2.06 -43.23
N ARG A 934 13.72 1.28 -42.16
CA ARG A 934 14.31 -0.07 -42.02
C ARG A 934 13.88 -0.97 -43.19
N ASN A 935 12.61 -0.91 -43.57
CA ASN A 935 12.03 -1.79 -44.59
C ASN A 935 12.12 -1.24 -46.04
N ALA A 936 12.52 0.02 -46.24
CA ALA A 936 12.58 0.67 -47.56
C ALA A 936 13.67 0.08 -48.47
N ARG A 937 13.35 -0.02 -49.78
CA ARG A 937 14.30 -0.42 -50.85
C ARG A 937 14.93 0.81 -51.51
N ASP A 938 16.03 0.60 -52.23
CA ASP A 938 16.91 1.63 -52.82
C ASP A 938 16.20 2.80 -53.53
N THR A 939 15.05 2.57 -54.17
CA THR A 939 14.30 3.61 -54.89
C THR A 939 13.46 4.52 -54.00
N ASP A 940 13.12 4.07 -52.79
CA ASP A 940 12.18 4.75 -51.89
C ASP A 940 12.89 5.40 -50.68
N LEU A 941 14.21 5.16 -50.53
CA LEU A 941 15.02 5.65 -49.41
C LEU A 941 14.95 7.17 -49.23
N GLU A 942 15.00 7.95 -50.31
CA GLU A 942 14.93 9.42 -50.25
C GLU A 942 13.58 9.92 -49.73
N GLY A 943 12.47 9.31 -50.19
CA GLY A 943 11.14 9.71 -49.77
C GLY A 943 10.88 9.38 -48.30
N VAL A 944 11.40 8.24 -47.84
CA VAL A 944 11.27 7.78 -46.45
C VAL A 944 12.22 8.54 -45.51
N ASP A 945 13.45 8.84 -45.92
CA ASP A 945 14.41 9.65 -45.16
C ASP A 945 13.89 11.10 -45.02
N ALA A 946 13.38 11.70 -46.10
CA ALA A 946 12.76 13.03 -46.05
C ALA A 946 11.53 13.07 -45.14
N ALA A 947 10.72 12.00 -45.11
CA ALA A 947 9.59 11.87 -44.19
C ALA A 947 10.04 11.71 -42.72
N LEU A 948 11.11 10.96 -42.47
CA LEU A 948 11.71 10.80 -41.15
C LEU A 948 12.32 12.12 -40.63
N ASP A 949 13.01 12.86 -41.49
CA ASP A 949 13.58 14.17 -41.17
C ASP A 949 12.48 15.18 -40.84
N ASN A 950 11.41 15.20 -41.64
CA ASN A 950 10.29 16.09 -41.39
C ASN A 950 9.58 15.74 -40.07
N THR A 951 9.27 14.48 -39.82
CA THR A 951 8.63 14.04 -38.56
C THR A 951 9.53 14.27 -37.35
N SER A 952 10.85 14.04 -37.48
CA SER A 952 11.83 14.33 -36.42
C SER A 952 11.95 15.81 -36.11
N ARG A 953 11.90 16.68 -37.13
CA ARG A 953 11.88 18.14 -36.95
C ARG A 953 10.62 18.59 -36.22
N LEU A 954 9.44 18.11 -36.64
CA LEU A 954 8.16 18.43 -36.00
C LEU A 954 8.10 17.91 -34.55
N PHE A 955 8.65 16.73 -34.28
CA PHE A 955 8.78 16.20 -32.92
C PHE A 955 9.69 17.07 -32.04
N LYS A 956 10.88 17.47 -32.54
CA LYS A 956 11.78 18.40 -31.83
C LYS A 956 11.08 19.73 -31.53
N GLU A 957 10.29 20.25 -32.47
CA GLU A 957 9.51 21.47 -32.28
C GLU A 957 8.41 21.30 -31.22
N ALA A 958 7.66 20.19 -31.25
CA ALA A 958 6.66 19.86 -30.22
C ALA A 958 7.29 19.78 -28.83
N CYS A 959 8.43 19.10 -28.68
CA CYS A 959 9.17 19.02 -27.41
C CYS A 959 9.66 20.38 -26.92
N ARG A 960 10.16 21.25 -27.83
CA ARG A 960 10.59 22.61 -27.49
C ARG A 960 9.43 23.46 -26.97
N LEU A 961 8.28 23.43 -27.65
CA LEU A 961 7.09 24.19 -27.25
C LEU A 961 6.52 23.67 -25.93
N HIS A 962 6.52 22.35 -25.74
CA HIS A 962 6.13 21.73 -24.49
C HIS A 962 7.02 22.18 -23.32
N LYS A 963 8.36 22.11 -23.46
CA LYS A 963 9.33 22.58 -22.44
C LYS A 963 9.18 24.07 -22.13
N ALA A 964 8.82 24.89 -23.13
CA ALA A 964 8.62 26.33 -22.96
C ALA A 964 7.34 26.69 -22.15
N LEU A 965 6.38 25.78 -22.05
CA LEU A 965 5.09 25.98 -21.36
C LEU A 965 4.98 25.22 -20.02
N VAL A 966 6.04 24.54 -19.57
CA VAL A 966 6.08 23.87 -18.26
C VAL A 966 5.79 24.89 -17.15
N PRO A 967 5.09 24.55 -16.06
CA PRO A 967 4.70 25.50 -15.00
C PRO A 967 5.84 26.37 -14.43
N LEU A 968 7.08 25.88 -14.45
CA LEU A 968 8.28 26.55 -13.94
C LEU A 968 9.10 27.29 -15.03
N ALA A 969 8.61 27.31 -16.27
CA ALA A 969 9.28 27.97 -17.38
C ALA A 969 9.50 29.47 -17.11
N THR A 970 10.58 30.00 -17.70
CA THR A 970 10.98 31.40 -17.53
C THR A 970 9.92 32.39 -18.02
N VAL A 971 9.10 32.01 -19.01
CA VAL A 971 7.98 32.81 -19.52
C VAL A 971 6.92 33.11 -18.45
N HIS A 972 6.67 32.16 -17.54
CA HIS A 972 5.70 32.34 -16.45
C HIS A 972 6.30 33.14 -15.29
N LYS A 973 7.58 32.90 -14.96
CA LYS A 973 8.30 33.67 -13.93
C LYS A 973 8.42 35.16 -14.29
N SER A 974 8.64 35.46 -15.56
CA SER A 974 8.74 36.83 -16.07
C SER A 974 7.38 37.47 -16.40
N CYS A 975 6.28 36.72 -16.32
CA CYS A 975 4.93 37.16 -16.72
C CYS A 975 4.90 37.74 -18.16
N ASP A 976 5.70 37.20 -19.08
CA ASP A 976 5.86 37.74 -20.44
C ASP A 976 4.71 37.29 -21.35
N VAL A 977 3.73 38.19 -21.54
CA VAL A 977 2.55 37.94 -22.38
C VAL A 977 2.93 37.83 -23.87
N LYS A 978 3.92 38.59 -24.34
CA LYS A 978 4.31 38.59 -25.76
C LYS A 978 4.93 37.26 -26.16
N LYS A 979 5.85 36.75 -25.34
CA LYS A 979 6.44 35.42 -25.56
C LYS A 979 5.40 34.29 -25.45
N LEU A 980 4.44 34.40 -24.53
CA LEU A 980 3.35 33.43 -24.46
C LEU A 980 2.49 33.42 -25.74
N GLN A 981 2.18 34.59 -26.31
CA GLN A 981 1.48 34.69 -27.59
C GLN A 981 2.30 34.11 -28.76
N GLU A 982 3.61 34.33 -28.78
CA GLU A 982 4.52 33.73 -29.77
C GLU A 982 4.49 32.20 -29.69
N HIS A 983 4.57 31.63 -28.48
CA HIS A 983 4.44 30.19 -28.27
C HIS A 983 3.08 29.65 -28.72
N ALA A 984 1.98 30.36 -28.41
CA ALA A 984 0.66 29.93 -28.80
C ALA A 984 0.44 29.97 -30.33
N ARG A 985 0.98 30.97 -31.03
CA ARG A 985 0.96 31.02 -32.51
C ARG A 985 1.80 29.91 -33.14
N ALA A 986 2.95 29.58 -32.54
CA ALA A 986 3.77 28.47 -33.00
C ALA A 986 3.02 27.12 -32.83
N ILE A 987 2.31 26.93 -31.70
CA ILE A 987 1.44 25.76 -31.50
C ILE A 987 0.31 25.74 -32.54
N GLU A 988 -0.33 26.87 -32.83
CA GLU A 988 -1.36 26.94 -33.88
C GLU A 988 -0.83 26.49 -35.24
N SER A 989 0.35 26.98 -35.62
CA SER A 989 1.00 26.61 -36.88
C SER A 989 1.30 25.11 -36.93
N LEU A 990 1.79 24.54 -35.82
CA LEU A 990 2.09 23.12 -35.71
C LEU A 990 0.83 22.25 -35.78
N VAL A 991 -0.23 22.62 -35.07
CA VAL A 991 -1.53 21.92 -35.11
C VAL A 991 -2.08 21.91 -36.54
N LYS A 992 -2.10 23.07 -37.22
CA LYS A 992 -2.58 23.14 -38.62
C LYS A 992 -1.74 22.27 -39.54
N HIS A 993 -0.42 22.33 -39.42
CA HIS A 993 0.48 21.52 -40.26
C HIS A 993 0.23 20.01 -40.09
N VAL A 994 -0.02 19.55 -38.86
CA VAL A 994 -0.35 18.15 -38.56
C VAL A 994 -1.75 17.78 -39.06
N GLU A 995 -2.75 18.64 -38.83
CA GLU A 995 -4.12 18.41 -39.30
C GLU A 995 -4.19 18.36 -40.84
N ASP A 996 -3.52 19.28 -41.54
CA ASP A 996 -3.46 19.34 -43.00
C ASP A 996 -2.72 18.13 -43.60
N ALA A 997 -1.67 17.64 -42.93
CA ALA A 997 -0.94 16.44 -43.36
C ALA A 997 -1.75 15.14 -43.20
N THR A 998 -2.74 15.10 -42.28
CA THR A 998 -3.48 13.87 -41.92
C THR A 998 -4.91 13.83 -42.50
N THR A 999 -5.53 14.98 -42.72
CA THR A 999 -6.91 15.10 -43.26
C THR A 999 -7.04 14.69 -44.73
N ALA A 1000 -5.92 14.46 -45.42
CA ALA A 1000 -5.93 13.86 -46.75
C ALA A 1000 -6.38 12.37 -46.75
N ASP A 1001 -6.31 11.65 -45.61
CA ASP A 1001 -6.51 10.18 -45.59
C ASP A 1001 -7.55 9.63 -44.60
N SER A 1002 -8.08 10.37 -43.61
CA SER A 1002 -9.20 9.84 -42.78
C SER A 1002 -9.90 10.88 -41.89
N GLY A 1003 -11.19 10.68 -41.61
CA GLY A 1003 -12.03 11.48 -40.69
C GLY A 1003 -11.70 11.30 -39.20
N THR A 1004 -10.42 11.38 -38.85
CA THR A 1004 -9.92 11.12 -37.49
C THR A 1004 -10.12 12.36 -36.58
N THR A 1005 -10.75 12.17 -35.43
CA THR A 1005 -10.89 13.22 -34.41
C THR A 1005 -9.69 13.18 -33.46
N PHE A 1006 -8.86 14.23 -33.45
CA PHE A 1006 -7.66 14.28 -32.60
C PHE A 1006 -7.98 14.53 -31.12
N LEU A 1007 -7.19 13.94 -30.23
CA LEU A 1007 -7.34 14.07 -28.77
C LEU A 1007 -7.26 15.53 -28.29
N TRP A 1008 -6.47 16.38 -28.95
CA TRP A 1008 -6.28 17.79 -28.58
C TRP A 1008 -7.38 18.73 -29.09
N THR A 1009 -8.31 18.26 -29.95
CA THR A 1009 -9.33 19.12 -30.59
C THR A 1009 -10.20 19.88 -29.59
N LYS A 1010 -10.51 19.25 -28.45
CA LYS A 1010 -11.34 19.85 -27.40
C LYS A 1010 -10.61 20.97 -26.66
N ASP A 1011 -9.34 20.74 -26.31
CA ASP A 1011 -8.51 21.71 -25.59
C ASP A 1011 -8.13 22.89 -26.48
N TRP A 1012 -7.88 22.61 -27.77
CA TRP A 1012 -7.67 23.63 -28.78
C TRP A 1012 -8.91 24.54 -28.95
N ARG A 1013 -10.12 23.96 -28.96
CA ARG A 1013 -11.37 24.73 -28.98
C ARG A 1013 -11.58 25.55 -27.71
N LEU A 1014 -11.27 24.99 -26.54
CA LEU A 1014 -11.37 25.70 -25.25
C LEU A 1014 -10.38 26.88 -25.19
N TYR A 1015 -9.17 26.71 -25.70
CA TYR A 1015 -8.20 27.79 -25.87
C TYR A 1015 -8.73 28.88 -26.81
N LYS A 1016 -9.22 28.53 -28.00
CA LYS A 1016 -9.79 29.52 -28.95
C LYS A 1016 -10.97 30.29 -28.37
N LEU A 1017 -11.87 29.62 -27.65
CA LEU A 1017 -13.00 30.26 -26.96
C LEU A 1017 -12.54 31.22 -25.85
N THR A 1018 -11.48 30.88 -25.12
CA THR A 1018 -10.92 31.75 -24.08
C THR A 1018 -10.11 32.91 -24.66
N CYS A 1019 -9.45 32.75 -25.81
CA CYS A 1019 -8.80 33.84 -26.56
C CYS A 1019 -9.82 34.89 -26.99
N HIS A 1020 -10.93 34.47 -27.61
CA HIS A 1020 -11.98 35.38 -28.06
C HIS A 1020 -12.73 36.09 -26.93
N ALA A 1021 -12.60 35.63 -25.69
CA ALA A 1021 -13.18 36.28 -24.52
C ALA A 1021 -12.24 37.30 -23.85
N LEU A 1022 -10.96 37.33 -24.26
CA LEU A 1022 -9.92 38.25 -23.75
C LEU A 1022 -9.54 39.35 -24.76
N GLU A 1023 -9.86 39.15 -26.05
CA GLU A 1023 -9.98 40.20 -27.07
C GLU A 1023 -11.26 41.02 -26.86
#